data_AF-A0AA42BLR8-F1
#
_entry.id   AF-A0AA42BLR8-F1
#
_cell.length_a   1.000
_cell.length_b   1.000
_cell.length_c   1.000
_cell.angle_alpha   90.00
_cell.angle_beta   90.00
_cell.angle_gamma   90.00
#
_symmetry.space_group_name_H-M   'P 1'
#
loop_
_entity.id
_entity.type
_entity.pdbx_description
1 polymer ?
#
loop_
_entity_poly.entity_id
_entity_poly.type
_entity_poly.pdbx_seq_one_letter_code
_entity_poly.pdbx_strand_id
1 'polypeptide(L)'
;MASLLSAIALTATAAQPAPAAAKATAPAQQSQCACESIFREYKAADTPQTIALFTAVETSDEAAFSAALAQVDHPGDYALKGMPLLHALLMPPHDLRSKEQTYWDMAPEEAARLRQGWQALLPARTRMLAALLATHPALDDMTYESRRPSLHLTMLYGTPQIMDMLLAAGAKPDQRNDDYRKPLEFLLSRDFEFAVRMTYLPRLVDRATMTRMVLALFRAGATRPYLSIDEHPNAEMLSLLKDKEGRVRPAADFLAWMRFVEMTEGSEPLQALAATGTKPAGEEGLNALIMAAYTGNTGALPVLMDLGPRMVPNTAYGATRERDAWLDAAQAALAGGYPDIARQLLRKDMPFDQKSERVEGSFVKVEASNDPILNQAASEGDITTLKRLLALGAPVDGNTADEYGRTPLLNAMQAHHPEAVTVLLAAGADPLFQRKYSSESALKIAVEADDPSILRQLLAASKPEALKTLLRDRAHSPVNAVLAKRSKHSVEMLRQLASAGADLKTLDSSAILHAVENRDEALAAYLIDAGVPVNPVARATQKDQGYGDSGADTPPLQLAISLGQNTIVEQLLAKGADPLGLTPDGASTLFQVIARKDDAMLERLQRAGAKLDDPRLPTAPAEYALLNAALLSGDAAALRRISQANGQPPADACLLSGAEGILLDTPGYFAALREAGFTGTRNACVRGAVPLSQRVVLGLLNEQQLAVARHDTVVDVLRQLKASGADLNATLRDGSTALNTAIRLGRTELADALLAAGASPDAADANGRSAAWVALETGQPNMLALLAKHNAHFDKASAPAGQSFSTTLACHTTPAFSTTLKNAGVTLKQVACATPATTRPSAKETGKQGTVVRLPGHYYLQGVREVGGELQLSKDGRFDYVMSYGAVDILAQGAWRSDGKRVYLDTPPIEPISVIAGVSAQTAPDDPADLLTVRVYVKDRPVKVEVAMSSAEADYRAESGKGFSLAEPNSVTAPIAPGKLKALSVFLPLPSGERWHAVDIAALDPAARSIRIDLALPESASRSPLHMMLVQGEDGALVDGERGRLRYVKQ
;
A
#
# COMPACT_ATOMS: atom_id res chain seq x y z
N MET A 1 24.98 -38.75 -60.57
CA MET A 1 24.25 -40.02 -60.44
C MET A 1 22.83 -39.65 -60.04
N ALA A 2 21.93 -39.34 -60.97
CA ALA A 2 21.34 -40.21 -62.00
C ALA A 2 20.51 -41.35 -61.41
N SER A 3 19.20 -41.25 -61.66
CA SER A 3 18.21 -42.34 -61.71
C SER A 3 17.51 -42.75 -60.41
N LEU A 4 16.36 -42.12 -60.14
CA LEU A 4 15.06 -42.79 -60.21
C LEU A 4 13.94 -41.74 -60.26
N LEU A 5 13.54 -41.43 -61.49
CA LEU A 5 12.34 -40.72 -61.92
C LEU A 5 11.26 -41.75 -62.31
N SER A 6 10.00 -41.28 -62.32
CA SER A 6 8.81 -41.84 -63.01
C SER A 6 8.00 -42.85 -62.18
N ALA A 7 6.67 -42.77 -62.07
CA ALA A 7 5.62 -42.11 -62.85
C ALA A 7 4.47 -41.72 -61.89
N ILE A 8 3.64 -40.69 -62.14
CA ILE A 8 2.52 -40.74 -63.08
C ILE A 8 2.22 -39.31 -63.56
N ALA A 9 2.24 -39.14 -64.88
CA ALA A 9 1.60 -38.05 -65.60
C ALA A 9 0.50 -38.64 -66.47
N LEU A 10 -0.72 -38.12 -66.38
CA LEU A 10 -1.77 -38.21 -67.41
C LEU A 10 -2.63 -36.96 -67.28
N THR A 11 -2.40 -35.96 -68.13
CA THR A 11 -3.06 -35.67 -69.42
C THR A 11 -4.02 -34.50 -69.25
N ALA A 12 -3.50 -33.32 -69.62
CA ALA A 12 -4.28 -32.14 -69.91
C ALA A 12 -5.06 -32.36 -71.22
N THR A 13 -6.37 -32.34 -71.15
CA THR A 13 -7.26 -32.12 -72.31
C THR A 13 -7.85 -30.72 -72.22
N ALA A 14 -7.76 -30.03 -73.35
CA ALA A 14 -8.12 -28.63 -73.54
C ALA A 14 -9.59 -28.35 -73.17
N ALA A 15 -9.80 -27.35 -72.31
CA ALA A 15 -11.05 -26.62 -72.21
C ALA A 15 -10.89 -25.27 -72.94
N GLN A 16 -11.88 -24.97 -73.77
CA GLN A 16 -11.98 -23.90 -74.75
C GLN A 16 -11.82 -22.48 -74.18
N PRO A 17 -11.49 -21.49 -75.03
CA PRO A 17 -11.36 -20.09 -74.60
C PRO A 17 -12.71 -19.55 -74.12
N ALA A 18 -12.71 -18.93 -72.93
CA ALA A 18 -13.84 -18.18 -72.42
C ALA A 18 -14.27 -17.10 -73.43
N PRO A 19 -15.58 -16.93 -73.71
CA PRO A 19 -16.04 -15.97 -74.69
C PRO A 19 -15.78 -14.54 -74.23
N ALA A 20 -15.52 -13.68 -75.22
CA ALA A 20 -15.31 -12.26 -75.07
C ALA A 20 -16.34 -11.58 -74.17
N ALA A 21 -15.86 -10.64 -73.35
CA ALA A 21 -16.63 -9.78 -72.48
C ALA A 21 -17.86 -9.19 -73.21
N ALA A 22 -19.02 -9.77 -72.95
CA ALA A 22 -20.29 -9.10 -73.20
C ALA A 22 -20.36 -7.94 -72.20
N LYS A 23 -20.43 -6.71 -72.72
CA LYS A 23 -20.75 -5.51 -71.95
C LYS A 23 -22.01 -5.77 -71.13
N ALA A 24 -21.85 -6.04 -69.83
CA ALA A 24 -22.94 -5.95 -68.89
C ALA A 24 -23.27 -4.47 -68.72
N THR A 25 -24.28 -4.02 -69.47
CA THR A 25 -25.06 -2.83 -69.16
C THR A 25 -25.41 -2.85 -67.68
N ALA A 26 -25.12 -1.74 -67.00
CA ALA A 26 -25.48 -1.52 -65.61
C ALA A 26 -26.93 -1.98 -65.35
N PRO A 27 -27.20 -2.83 -64.35
CA PRO A 27 -28.58 -3.10 -64.00
C PRO A 27 -29.17 -1.81 -63.44
N ALA A 28 -30.29 -1.42 -64.04
CA ALA A 28 -31.10 -0.31 -63.62
C ALA A 28 -31.36 -0.39 -62.12
N GLN A 29 -31.16 0.74 -61.46
CA GLN A 29 -31.38 0.97 -60.06
C GLN A 29 -32.89 0.89 -59.78
N GLN A 30 -33.40 -0.31 -59.57
CA GLN A 30 -34.71 -0.59 -59.00
C GLN A 30 -34.77 -2.05 -58.54
N SER A 31 -34.50 -2.28 -57.25
CA SER A 31 -35.08 -3.40 -56.52
C SER A 31 -35.14 -3.05 -55.04
N GLN A 32 -36.36 -2.79 -54.58
CA GLN A 32 -36.90 -3.09 -53.25
C GLN A 32 -35.87 -3.42 -52.16
N CYS A 33 -35.84 -2.63 -51.08
CA CYS A 33 -35.45 -3.16 -49.78
C CYS A 33 -36.42 -4.30 -49.44
N ALA A 34 -36.06 -5.54 -49.78
CA ALA A 34 -36.56 -6.69 -49.06
C ALA A 34 -35.81 -6.69 -47.73
N CYS A 35 -36.44 -6.15 -46.69
CA CYS A 35 -36.02 -6.33 -45.30
C CYS A 35 -36.26 -7.79 -44.87
N GLU A 36 -35.79 -8.76 -45.64
CA GLU A 36 -35.80 -10.16 -45.23
C GLU A 36 -34.76 -10.34 -44.14
N SER A 37 -35.21 -10.81 -42.98
CA SER A 37 -34.37 -11.17 -41.85
C SER A 37 -33.26 -12.13 -42.31
N ILE A 38 -32.01 -11.85 -41.93
CA ILE A 38 -30.88 -12.78 -42.13
C ILE A 38 -31.01 -14.05 -41.28
N PHE A 39 -31.97 -14.08 -40.36
CA PHE A 39 -32.28 -15.24 -39.51
C PHE A 39 -33.39 -16.08 -40.15
N ARG A 40 -33.13 -17.39 -40.25
CA ARG A 40 -34.11 -18.38 -40.73
C ARG A 40 -35.23 -18.57 -39.70
N GLU A 41 -36.47 -18.64 -40.17
CA GLU A 41 -37.61 -19.04 -39.34
C GLU A 41 -37.67 -20.56 -39.18
N TYR A 42 -37.89 -21.02 -37.94
CA TYR A 42 -37.98 -22.43 -37.58
C TYR A 42 -39.35 -22.79 -37.02
N LYS A 43 -39.74 -24.06 -37.18
CA LYS A 43 -40.88 -24.63 -36.46
C LYS A 43 -40.53 -24.76 -34.97
N ALA A 44 -41.48 -24.44 -34.09
CA ALA A 44 -41.31 -24.66 -32.66
C ALA A 44 -41.25 -26.17 -32.36
N ALA A 45 -40.29 -26.59 -31.53
CA ALA A 45 -40.21 -27.96 -31.01
C ALA A 45 -41.14 -28.12 -29.79
N ASP A 46 -42.45 -28.26 -30.03
CA ASP A 46 -43.50 -28.31 -29.00
C ASP A 46 -44.24 -29.66 -28.91
N THR A 47 -43.90 -30.62 -29.78
CA THR A 47 -44.44 -31.99 -29.75
C THR A 47 -43.62 -32.90 -28.85
N PRO A 48 -44.19 -33.99 -28.28
CA PRO A 48 -43.43 -34.95 -27.49
C PRO A 48 -42.21 -35.53 -28.21
N GLN A 49 -42.32 -35.79 -29.52
CA GLN A 49 -41.25 -36.34 -30.34
C GLN A 49 -40.12 -35.32 -30.56
N THR A 50 -40.46 -34.06 -30.88
CA THR A 50 -39.46 -33.00 -31.08
C THR A 50 -38.80 -32.62 -29.75
N ILE A 51 -39.54 -32.54 -28.65
CA ILE A 51 -38.99 -32.30 -27.31
C ILE A 51 -38.04 -33.45 -26.91
N ALA A 52 -38.41 -34.71 -27.16
CA ALA A 52 -37.56 -35.87 -26.88
C ALA A 52 -36.23 -35.80 -27.67
N LEU A 53 -36.28 -35.37 -28.93
CA LEU A 53 -35.10 -35.20 -29.78
C LEU A 53 -34.11 -34.17 -29.21
N PHE A 54 -34.60 -32.98 -28.81
CA PHE A 54 -33.76 -31.96 -28.17
C PHE A 54 -33.28 -32.37 -26.78
N THR A 55 -34.10 -33.12 -26.03
CA THR A 55 -33.71 -33.65 -24.71
C THR A 55 -32.55 -34.63 -24.84
N ALA A 56 -32.57 -35.50 -25.84
CA ALA A 56 -31.47 -36.42 -26.10
C ALA A 56 -30.16 -35.70 -26.49
N VAL A 57 -30.24 -34.55 -27.17
CA VAL A 57 -29.07 -33.69 -27.43
C VAL A 57 -28.54 -33.06 -26.14
N GLU A 58 -29.43 -32.60 -25.27
CA GLU A 58 -29.06 -31.99 -23.99
C GLU A 58 -28.34 -33.00 -23.07
N THR A 59 -28.86 -34.23 -22.98
CA THR A 59 -28.26 -35.31 -22.18
C THR A 59 -27.13 -36.05 -22.88
N SER A 60 -26.84 -35.73 -24.15
CA SER A 60 -25.89 -36.45 -25.01
C SER A 60 -26.17 -37.97 -25.11
N ASP A 61 -27.44 -38.37 -25.09
CA ASP A 61 -27.89 -39.76 -25.20
C ASP A 61 -28.08 -40.16 -26.67
N GLU A 62 -27.10 -40.87 -27.21
CA GLU A 62 -27.08 -41.32 -28.61
C GLU A 62 -28.22 -42.27 -28.97
N ALA A 63 -28.60 -43.17 -28.06
CA ALA A 63 -29.63 -44.17 -28.31
C ALA A 63 -31.02 -43.51 -28.33
N ALA A 64 -31.27 -42.64 -27.35
CA ALA A 64 -32.49 -41.84 -27.31
C ALA A 64 -32.57 -40.89 -28.51
N PHE A 65 -31.45 -40.29 -28.92
CA PHE A 65 -31.40 -39.40 -30.07
C PHE A 65 -31.76 -40.13 -31.36
N SER A 66 -31.16 -41.30 -31.60
CA SER A 66 -31.43 -42.09 -32.82
C SER A 66 -32.88 -42.56 -32.88
N ALA A 67 -33.45 -42.98 -31.74
CA ALA A 67 -34.84 -43.38 -31.66
C ALA A 67 -35.81 -42.21 -31.91
N ALA A 68 -35.52 -41.03 -31.36
CA ALA A 68 -36.33 -39.82 -31.57
C ALA A 68 -36.19 -39.27 -32.99
N LEU A 69 -34.99 -39.30 -33.57
CA LEU A 69 -34.70 -38.78 -34.91
C LEU A 69 -35.52 -39.52 -35.97
N ALA A 70 -35.71 -40.83 -35.83
CA ALA A 70 -36.52 -41.64 -36.74
C ALA A 70 -38.03 -41.32 -36.71
N GLN A 71 -38.50 -40.57 -35.70
CA GLN A 71 -39.91 -40.24 -35.48
C GLN A 71 -40.25 -38.78 -35.84
N VAL A 72 -39.28 -38.01 -36.33
CA VAL A 72 -39.44 -36.58 -36.64
C VAL A 72 -39.08 -36.36 -38.11
N ASP A 73 -40.07 -35.98 -38.92
CA ASP A 73 -39.85 -35.58 -40.31
C ASP A 73 -39.13 -34.23 -40.38
N HIS A 74 -38.10 -34.14 -41.23
CA HIS A 74 -37.27 -32.93 -41.40
C HIS A 74 -36.79 -32.34 -40.06
N PRO A 75 -36.02 -33.10 -39.26
CA PRO A 75 -35.65 -32.70 -37.90
C PRO A 75 -34.82 -31.41 -37.83
N GLY A 76 -34.15 -31.04 -38.93
CA GLY A 76 -33.41 -29.78 -39.06
C GLY A 76 -34.28 -28.52 -39.19
N ASP A 77 -35.60 -28.64 -39.37
CA ASP A 77 -36.52 -27.50 -39.48
C ASP A 77 -37.07 -27.02 -38.13
N TYR A 78 -36.72 -27.70 -37.04
CA TYR A 78 -37.22 -27.41 -35.70
C TYR A 78 -36.20 -26.68 -34.84
N ALA A 79 -36.71 -25.79 -33.98
CA ALA A 79 -35.95 -25.10 -32.95
C ALA A 79 -36.65 -25.16 -31.58
N LEU A 80 -35.87 -25.39 -30.52
CA LEU A 80 -36.35 -25.33 -29.15
C LEU A 80 -35.88 -24.01 -28.53
N LYS A 81 -36.84 -23.13 -28.18
CA LYS A 81 -36.56 -21.77 -27.68
C LYS A 81 -35.63 -20.99 -28.63
N GLY A 82 -35.88 -21.09 -29.93
CA GLY A 82 -35.11 -20.42 -30.98
C GLY A 82 -33.75 -21.07 -31.32
N MET A 83 -33.31 -22.09 -30.56
CA MET A 83 -32.08 -22.83 -30.87
C MET A 83 -32.35 -24.00 -31.84
N PRO A 84 -31.76 -24.01 -33.04
CA PRO A 84 -31.90 -25.11 -34.00
C PRO A 84 -31.21 -26.38 -33.50
N LEU A 85 -31.70 -27.54 -33.95
CA LEU A 85 -31.16 -28.83 -33.53
C LEU A 85 -29.66 -28.99 -33.80
N LEU A 86 -29.19 -28.55 -34.99
CA LEU A 86 -27.76 -28.59 -35.33
C LEU A 86 -26.92 -27.74 -34.37
N HIS A 87 -27.37 -26.54 -34.02
CA HIS A 87 -26.65 -25.66 -33.11
C HIS A 87 -26.66 -26.20 -31.68
N ALA A 88 -27.80 -26.72 -31.22
CA ALA A 88 -27.90 -27.38 -29.93
C ALA A 88 -26.89 -28.53 -29.82
N LEU A 89 -26.71 -29.30 -30.90
CA LEU A 89 -25.77 -30.42 -30.93
C LEU A 89 -24.29 -30.00 -30.90
N LEU A 90 -23.95 -28.90 -31.59
CA LEU A 90 -22.58 -28.38 -31.64
C LEU A 90 -22.16 -27.64 -30.36
N MET A 91 -23.12 -27.16 -29.56
CA MET A 91 -22.86 -26.43 -28.32
C MET A 91 -22.79 -27.34 -27.09
N PRO A 92 -22.06 -26.94 -26.04
CA PRO A 92 -22.10 -27.65 -24.76
C PRO A 92 -23.50 -27.62 -24.11
N PRO A 93 -23.91 -28.71 -23.42
CA PRO A 93 -25.12 -28.72 -22.59
C PRO A 93 -25.20 -27.53 -21.64
N HIS A 94 -26.42 -27.12 -21.31
CA HIS A 94 -26.70 -26.04 -20.36
C HIS A 94 -26.06 -26.30 -18.99
N ASP A 95 -26.04 -27.56 -18.51
CA ASP A 95 -25.45 -27.91 -17.21
C ASP A 95 -23.93 -27.68 -17.15
N LEU A 96 -23.24 -27.69 -18.29
CA LEU A 96 -21.83 -27.30 -18.37
C LEU A 96 -21.65 -25.77 -18.42
N ARG A 97 -22.68 -25.00 -18.79
CA ARG A 97 -22.67 -23.54 -18.96
C ARG A 97 -23.25 -22.80 -17.75
N SER A 98 -22.91 -23.22 -16.53
CA SER A 98 -23.51 -22.65 -15.31
C SER A 98 -23.20 -21.15 -15.15
N LYS A 99 -24.16 -20.37 -14.65
CA LYS A 99 -24.04 -18.91 -14.47
C LYS A 99 -23.33 -18.48 -13.19
N GLU A 100 -22.88 -19.44 -12.37
CA GLU A 100 -22.41 -19.18 -11.01
C GLU A 100 -20.98 -18.61 -10.96
N GLN A 101 -20.18 -18.78 -12.01
CA GLN A 101 -18.82 -18.25 -12.10
C GLN A 101 -18.52 -17.70 -13.50
N THR A 102 -17.81 -16.58 -13.58
CA THR A 102 -17.29 -16.05 -14.84
C THR A 102 -15.90 -16.64 -15.12
N TYR A 103 -15.58 -16.92 -16.39
CA TYR A 103 -14.35 -17.64 -16.79
C TYR A 103 -13.05 -17.03 -16.22
N TRP A 104 -13.00 -15.71 -16.04
CA TRP A 104 -11.81 -14.96 -15.65
C TRP A 104 -11.32 -15.25 -14.24
N ASP A 105 -12.24 -15.61 -13.36
CA ASP A 105 -11.97 -15.93 -11.96
C ASP A 105 -11.97 -17.44 -11.72
N MET A 106 -12.03 -18.24 -12.79
CA MET A 106 -12.14 -19.68 -12.72
C MET A 106 -10.79 -20.30 -12.34
N ALA A 107 -10.78 -21.10 -11.28
CA ALA A 107 -9.60 -21.84 -10.86
C ALA A 107 -9.12 -22.78 -12.00
N PRO A 108 -7.80 -22.96 -12.19
CA PRO A 108 -7.25 -23.83 -13.23
C PRO A 108 -7.78 -25.28 -13.19
N GLU A 109 -8.02 -25.82 -11.98
CA GLU A 109 -8.57 -27.17 -11.83
C GLU A 109 -10.02 -27.25 -12.32
N GLU A 110 -10.83 -26.22 -12.06
CA GLU A 110 -12.20 -26.14 -12.53
C GLU A 110 -12.26 -25.99 -14.05
N ALA A 111 -11.39 -25.16 -14.62
CA ALA A 111 -11.25 -25.05 -16.07
C ALA A 111 -10.81 -26.38 -16.71
N ALA A 112 -9.96 -27.16 -16.04
CA ALA A 112 -9.58 -28.50 -16.50
C ALA A 112 -10.75 -29.49 -16.40
N ARG A 113 -11.52 -29.46 -15.30
CA ARG A 113 -12.72 -30.31 -15.11
C ARG A 113 -13.76 -30.07 -16.19
N LEU A 114 -14.07 -28.81 -16.51
CA LEU A 114 -15.04 -28.46 -17.56
C LEU A 114 -14.56 -28.89 -18.95
N ARG A 115 -13.26 -28.74 -19.25
CA ARG A 115 -12.67 -29.25 -20.50
C ARG A 115 -12.79 -30.77 -20.61
N GLN A 116 -12.45 -31.51 -19.55
CA GLN A 116 -12.58 -32.96 -19.51
C GLN A 116 -14.04 -33.41 -19.64
N GLY A 117 -14.96 -32.74 -18.93
CA GLY A 117 -16.39 -32.99 -19.01
C GLY A 117 -16.92 -32.82 -20.43
N TRP A 118 -16.55 -31.73 -21.12
CA TRP A 118 -16.92 -31.54 -22.52
C TRP A 118 -16.31 -32.61 -23.43
N GLN A 119 -15.01 -32.90 -23.26
CA GLN A 119 -14.31 -33.92 -24.05
C GLN A 119 -14.96 -35.30 -23.96
N ALA A 120 -15.50 -35.67 -22.80
CA ALA A 120 -16.18 -36.96 -22.60
C ALA A 120 -17.48 -37.09 -23.42
N LEU A 121 -18.16 -35.99 -23.75
CA LEU A 121 -19.41 -35.99 -24.49
C LEU A 121 -19.21 -36.01 -26.01
N LEU A 122 -18.05 -35.58 -26.50
CA LEU A 122 -17.77 -35.40 -27.93
C LEU A 122 -17.94 -36.68 -28.77
N PRO A 123 -17.56 -37.89 -28.34
CA PRO A 123 -17.75 -39.10 -29.15
C PRO A 123 -19.21 -39.41 -29.47
N ALA A 124 -20.10 -39.32 -28.47
CA ALA A 124 -21.54 -39.54 -28.66
C ALA A 124 -22.15 -38.45 -29.55
N ARG A 125 -21.85 -37.19 -29.25
CA ARG A 125 -22.33 -36.04 -30.05
C ARG A 125 -21.84 -36.09 -31.50
N THR A 126 -20.64 -36.60 -31.75
CA THR A 126 -20.11 -36.78 -33.13
C THR A 126 -20.92 -37.83 -33.91
N ARG A 127 -21.32 -38.94 -33.28
CA ARG A 127 -22.19 -39.95 -33.93
C ARG A 127 -23.61 -39.44 -34.15
N MET A 128 -24.15 -38.71 -33.18
CA MET A 128 -25.44 -38.01 -33.33
C MET A 128 -25.39 -36.99 -34.48
N LEU A 129 -24.27 -36.28 -34.65
CA LEU A 129 -24.09 -35.33 -35.76
C LEU A 129 -24.08 -36.06 -37.10
N ALA A 130 -23.40 -37.20 -37.20
CA ALA A 130 -23.39 -38.00 -38.41
C ALA A 130 -24.82 -38.42 -38.82
N ALA A 131 -25.62 -38.86 -37.84
CA ALA A 131 -27.02 -39.23 -38.07
C ALA A 131 -27.86 -38.01 -38.50
N LEU A 132 -27.66 -36.84 -37.90
CA LEU A 132 -28.37 -35.62 -38.27
C LEU A 132 -27.97 -35.14 -39.68
N LEU A 133 -26.68 -35.16 -40.04
CA LEU A 133 -26.23 -34.73 -41.37
C LEU A 133 -26.81 -35.59 -42.50
N ALA A 134 -27.12 -36.87 -42.22
CA ALA A 134 -27.82 -37.74 -43.16
C ALA A 134 -29.23 -37.26 -43.51
N THR A 135 -29.84 -36.39 -42.69
CA THR A 135 -31.15 -35.76 -42.98
C THR A 135 -31.03 -34.41 -43.70
N HIS A 136 -29.82 -34.01 -44.09
CA HIS A 136 -29.50 -32.79 -44.84
C HIS A 136 -30.05 -31.50 -44.18
N PRO A 137 -29.71 -31.23 -42.91
CA PRO A 137 -30.05 -29.96 -42.27
C PRO A 137 -29.34 -28.81 -43.00
N ALA A 138 -29.88 -27.59 -42.87
CA ALA A 138 -29.14 -26.42 -43.33
C ALA A 138 -27.91 -26.17 -42.44
N LEU A 139 -26.81 -25.78 -43.08
CA LEU A 139 -25.47 -25.70 -42.47
C LEU A 139 -25.00 -24.25 -42.30
N ASP A 140 -25.62 -23.32 -43.00
CA ASP A 140 -25.36 -21.89 -43.03
C ASP A 140 -26.39 -21.08 -42.21
N ASP A 141 -27.26 -21.77 -41.49
CA ASP A 141 -28.30 -21.15 -40.68
C ASP A 141 -27.75 -20.23 -39.59
N MET A 142 -28.48 -19.15 -39.35
CA MET A 142 -28.22 -18.19 -38.28
C MET A 142 -29.49 -17.97 -37.46
N THR A 143 -29.36 -18.01 -36.14
CA THR A 143 -30.46 -17.63 -35.23
C THR A 143 -30.05 -16.52 -34.29
N TYR A 144 -31.03 -15.88 -33.66
CA TYR A 144 -30.80 -14.84 -32.66
C TYR A 144 -30.00 -15.38 -31.46
N GLU A 145 -30.20 -16.65 -31.11
CA GLU A 145 -29.61 -17.33 -29.96
C GLU A 145 -28.16 -17.77 -30.21
N SER A 146 -27.86 -18.18 -31.44
CA SER A 146 -26.53 -18.68 -31.83
C SER A 146 -25.65 -17.59 -32.43
N ARG A 147 -26.25 -16.68 -33.20
CA ARG A 147 -25.62 -15.62 -34.01
C ARG A 147 -24.50 -16.10 -34.94
N ARG A 148 -24.38 -17.42 -35.11
CA ARG A 148 -23.18 -18.10 -35.64
C ARG A 148 -23.57 -19.35 -36.41
N PRO A 149 -23.10 -19.48 -37.67
CA PRO A 149 -23.22 -20.73 -38.44
C PRO A 149 -22.42 -21.89 -37.83
N SER A 150 -22.68 -23.10 -38.36
CA SER A 150 -22.11 -24.36 -37.87
C SER A 150 -20.58 -24.38 -37.78
N LEU A 151 -19.86 -23.81 -38.76
CA LEU A 151 -18.39 -23.79 -38.74
C LEU A 151 -17.84 -22.87 -37.64
N HIS A 152 -18.46 -21.71 -37.38
CA HIS A 152 -18.04 -20.81 -36.29
C HIS A 152 -18.27 -21.43 -34.92
N LEU A 153 -19.41 -22.11 -34.73
CA LEU A 153 -19.69 -22.87 -33.50
C LEU A 153 -18.67 -24.00 -33.30
N THR A 154 -18.32 -24.68 -34.38
CA THR A 154 -17.30 -25.74 -34.37
C THR A 154 -15.92 -25.21 -33.96
N MET A 155 -15.57 -23.97 -34.30
CA MET A 155 -14.31 -23.37 -33.84
C MET A 155 -14.29 -23.09 -32.33
N LEU A 156 -15.45 -22.89 -31.71
CA LEU A 156 -15.55 -22.66 -30.26
C LEU A 156 -15.58 -23.96 -29.46
N TYR A 157 -16.24 -24.99 -29.98
CA TYR A 157 -16.61 -26.18 -29.19
C TYR A 157 -16.28 -27.52 -29.86
N GLY A 158 -15.92 -27.54 -31.14
CA GLY A 158 -15.87 -28.74 -31.95
C GLY A 158 -14.54 -29.50 -31.92
N THR A 159 -14.45 -30.47 -32.84
CA THR A 159 -13.26 -31.30 -33.09
C THR A 159 -12.92 -31.26 -34.58
N PRO A 160 -11.72 -31.72 -34.99
CA PRO A 160 -11.33 -31.79 -36.39
C PRO A 160 -12.25 -32.72 -37.16
N GLN A 161 -12.69 -33.82 -36.54
CA GLN A 161 -13.64 -34.75 -37.14
C GLN A 161 -15.01 -34.08 -37.40
N ILE A 162 -15.53 -33.30 -36.45
CA ILE A 162 -16.79 -32.55 -36.64
C ILE A 162 -16.63 -31.51 -37.75
N MET A 163 -15.49 -30.79 -37.78
CA MET A 163 -15.17 -29.83 -38.83
C MET A 163 -15.16 -30.50 -40.22
N ASP A 164 -14.45 -31.62 -40.36
CA ASP A 164 -14.37 -32.39 -41.61
C ASP A 164 -15.76 -32.91 -42.04
N MET A 165 -16.59 -33.37 -41.09
CA MET A 165 -17.95 -33.83 -41.37
C MET A 165 -18.85 -32.71 -41.91
N LEU A 166 -18.80 -31.52 -41.31
CA LEU A 166 -19.58 -30.37 -41.77
C LEU A 166 -19.13 -29.89 -43.16
N LEU A 167 -17.82 -29.82 -43.39
CA LEU A 167 -17.25 -29.46 -44.69
C LEU A 167 -17.63 -30.49 -45.76
N ALA A 168 -17.55 -31.78 -45.45
CA ALA A 168 -17.97 -32.86 -46.36
C ALA A 168 -19.48 -32.84 -46.66
N ALA A 169 -20.30 -32.38 -45.70
CA ALA A 169 -21.73 -32.18 -45.88
C ALA A 169 -22.07 -30.91 -46.69
N GLY A 170 -21.08 -30.10 -47.07
CA GLY A 170 -21.25 -28.91 -47.91
C GLY A 170 -21.27 -27.58 -47.17
N ALA A 171 -20.86 -27.54 -45.89
CA ALA A 171 -20.70 -26.28 -45.18
C ALA A 171 -19.62 -25.42 -45.88
N LYS A 172 -19.95 -24.16 -46.17
CA LYS A 172 -19.05 -23.27 -46.92
C LYS A 172 -17.94 -22.74 -46.00
N PRO A 173 -16.65 -22.94 -46.33
CA PRO A 173 -15.54 -22.52 -45.47
C PRO A 173 -15.44 -20.99 -45.29
N ASP A 174 -16.07 -20.22 -46.18
CA ASP A 174 -16.15 -18.75 -46.14
C ASP A 174 -17.56 -18.24 -45.78
N GLN A 175 -18.41 -19.06 -45.18
CA GLN A 175 -19.71 -18.62 -44.67
C GLN A 175 -19.51 -17.48 -43.67
N ARG A 176 -20.33 -16.41 -43.74
CA ARG A 176 -20.22 -15.27 -42.83
C ARG A 176 -21.21 -15.38 -41.67
N ASN A 177 -20.85 -14.88 -40.48
CA ASN A 177 -21.78 -14.69 -39.36
C ASN A 177 -22.52 -13.35 -39.46
N ASP A 178 -23.25 -12.98 -38.40
CA ASP A 178 -24.00 -11.72 -38.29
C ASP A 178 -23.13 -10.46 -38.28
N ASP A 179 -21.90 -10.55 -37.77
CA ASP A 179 -20.88 -9.49 -37.89
C ASP A 179 -20.15 -9.53 -39.24
N TYR A 180 -20.69 -10.28 -40.21
CA TYR A 180 -20.17 -10.43 -41.57
C TYR A 180 -18.75 -10.98 -41.63
N ARG A 181 -18.32 -11.84 -40.68
CA ARG A 181 -16.98 -12.45 -40.64
C ARG A 181 -16.99 -13.91 -41.06
N LYS A 182 -16.02 -14.31 -41.88
CA LYS A 182 -15.72 -15.72 -42.21
C LYS A 182 -15.21 -16.47 -40.97
N PRO A 183 -15.18 -17.82 -40.94
CA PRO A 183 -14.70 -18.58 -39.79
C PRO A 183 -13.25 -18.21 -39.41
N LEU A 184 -12.34 -18.09 -40.40
CA LEU A 184 -10.97 -17.64 -40.14
C LEU A 184 -10.92 -16.20 -39.63
N GLU A 185 -11.72 -15.28 -40.17
CA GLU A 185 -11.77 -13.88 -39.69
C GLU A 185 -12.38 -13.77 -38.29
N PHE A 186 -13.32 -14.65 -37.97
CA PHE A 186 -13.91 -14.77 -36.65
C PHE A 186 -12.85 -15.19 -35.63
N LEU A 187 -12.08 -16.25 -35.92
CA LEU A 187 -10.97 -16.69 -35.06
C LEU A 187 -10.00 -15.56 -34.71
N LEU A 188 -9.73 -14.71 -35.69
CA LEU A 188 -8.77 -13.62 -35.58
C LEU A 188 -9.35 -12.37 -34.92
N SER A 189 -10.67 -12.27 -34.74
CA SER A 189 -11.30 -11.09 -34.16
C SER A 189 -11.42 -11.17 -32.64
N ARG A 190 -11.58 -9.99 -32.02
CA ARG A 190 -11.95 -9.87 -30.60
C ARG A 190 -13.32 -10.51 -30.30
N ASP A 191 -14.17 -10.72 -31.30
CA ASP A 191 -15.47 -11.35 -31.11
C ASP A 191 -15.33 -12.83 -30.74
N PHE A 192 -14.26 -13.51 -31.18
CA PHE A 192 -13.96 -14.87 -30.73
C PHE A 192 -13.58 -14.91 -29.26
N GLU A 193 -12.71 -13.99 -28.85
CA GLU A 193 -12.32 -13.80 -27.47
C GLU A 193 -13.54 -13.46 -26.60
N PHE A 194 -14.36 -12.51 -27.03
CA PHE A 194 -15.61 -12.14 -26.35
C PHE A 194 -16.59 -13.32 -26.29
N ALA A 195 -16.76 -14.08 -27.37
CA ALA A 195 -17.61 -15.25 -27.39
C ALA A 195 -17.16 -16.29 -26.37
N VAL A 196 -15.87 -16.60 -26.28
CA VAL A 196 -15.33 -17.49 -25.25
C VAL A 196 -15.62 -16.90 -23.86
N ARG A 197 -15.29 -15.62 -23.63
CA ARG A 197 -15.44 -14.96 -22.32
C ARG A 197 -16.88 -14.87 -21.83
N MET A 198 -17.86 -14.79 -22.73
CA MET A 198 -19.29 -14.69 -22.40
C MET A 198 -19.98 -16.05 -22.19
N THR A 199 -19.28 -17.17 -22.38
CA THR A 199 -19.90 -18.51 -22.31
C THR A 199 -19.90 -19.14 -20.92
N TYR A 200 -19.34 -18.46 -19.91
CA TYR A 200 -19.08 -19.01 -18.57
C TYR A 200 -18.21 -20.30 -18.59
N LEU A 201 -17.60 -20.60 -19.73
CA LEU A 201 -16.75 -21.76 -19.96
C LEU A 201 -15.30 -21.32 -20.21
N PRO A 202 -14.32 -22.16 -19.87
CA PRO A 202 -12.97 -21.98 -20.36
C PRO A 202 -12.89 -22.21 -21.87
N ARG A 203 -11.81 -21.75 -22.50
CA ARG A 203 -11.50 -22.13 -23.89
C ARG A 203 -11.44 -23.68 -23.97
N LEU A 204 -12.43 -24.27 -24.64
CA LEU A 204 -12.61 -25.72 -24.73
C LEU A 204 -11.70 -26.37 -25.78
N VAL A 205 -11.41 -25.64 -26.85
CA VAL A 205 -10.57 -26.11 -27.97
C VAL A 205 -9.12 -25.66 -27.74
N ASP A 206 -8.23 -26.63 -27.55
CA ASP A 206 -6.78 -26.39 -27.43
C ASP A 206 -6.13 -26.00 -28.79
N ARG A 207 -4.86 -25.56 -28.75
CA ARG A 207 -4.13 -25.09 -29.94
C ARG A 207 -3.88 -26.22 -30.95
N ALA A 208 -3.56 -27.43 -30.50
CA ALA A 208 -3.37 -28.61 -31.36
C ALA A 208 -4.63 -28.95 -32.16
N THR A 209 -5.78 -28.90 -31.51
CA THR A 209 -7.10 -29.17 -32.10
C THR A 209 -7.52 -28.04 -33.03
N MET A 210 -7.32 -26.79 -32.61
CA MET A 210 -7.57 -25.61 -33.45
C MET A 210 -6.75 -25.65 -34.74
N THR A 211 -5.46 -25.99 -34.64
CA THR A 211 -4.53 -26.14 -35.78
C THR A 211 -5.11 -27.07 -36.84
N ARG A 212 -5.57 -28.25 -36.45
CA ARG A 212 -6.14 -29.23 -37.39
C ARG A 212 -7.43 -28.73 -38.05
N MET A 213 -8.29 -28.03 -37.31
CA MET A 213 -9.53 -27.45 -37.86
C MET A 213 -9.26 -26.30 -38.83
N VAL A 214 -8.30 -25.43 -38.51
CA VAL A 214 -7.87 -24.35 -39.41
C VAL A 214 -7.30 -24.91 -40.71
N LEU A 215 -6.48 -25.96 -40.63
CA LEU A 215 -5.96 -26.64 -41.82
C LEU A 215 -7.07 -27.30 -42.65
N ALA A 216 -8.13 -27.82 -42.01
CA ALA A 216 -9.30 -28.36 -42.70
C ALA A 216 -10.03 -27.26 -43.50
N LEU A 217 -10.20 -26.07 -42.92
CA LEU A 217 -10.79 -24.92 -43.62
C LEU A 217 -9.97 -24.53 -44.86
N PHE A 218 -8.64 -24.44 -44.75
CA PHE A 218 -7.78 -24.18 -45.91
C PHE A 218 -7.88 -25.27 -46.98
N ARG A 219 -7.88 -26.55 -46.59
CA ARG A 219 -8.08 -27.67 -47.54
C ARG A 219 -9.43 -27.60 -48.26
N ALA A 220 -10.46 -27.09 -47.58
CA ALA A 220 -11.78 -26.89 -48.16
C ALA A 220 -11.89 -25.62 -49.03
N GLY A 221 -10.84 -24.81 -49.13
CA GLY A 221 -10.81 -23.61 -49.97
C GLY A 221 -11.18 -22.32 -49.25
N ALA A 222 -11.00 -22.25 -47.92
CA ALA A 222 -11.09 -20.98 -47.20
C ALA A 222 -10.15 -19.94 -47.82
N THR A 223 -10.67 -18.75 -48.12
CA THR A 223 -9.88 -17.68 -48.73
C THR A 223 -9.08 -16.90 -47.70
N ARG A 224 -8.19 -16.03 -48.18
CA ARG A 224 -7.39 -15.13 -47.33
C ARG A 224 -8.30 -14.33 -46.38
N PRO A 225 -8.01 -14.31 -45.07
CA PRO A 225 -8.71 -13.43 -44.12
C PRO A 225 -8.61 -11.96 -44.55
N TYR A 226 -9.67 -11.19 -44.31
CA TYR A 226 -9.73 -9.75 -44.59
C TYR A 226 -9.71 -9.36 -46.06
N LEU A 227 -9.91 -10.31 -46.99
CA LEU A 227 -9.94 -10.02 -48.43
C LEU A 227 -10.95 -8.93 -48.81
N SER A 228 -12.08 -8.82 -48.11
CA SER A 228 -13.07 -7.77 -48.37
C SER A 228 -12.55 -6.36 -48.09
N ILE A 229 -11.59 -6.21 -47.16
CA ILE A 229 -10.91 -4.93 -46.91
C ILE A 229 -10.03 -4.57 -48.11
N ASP A 230 -9.35 -5.56 -48.69
CA ASP A 230 -8.49 -5.38 -49.86
C ASP A 230 -9.29 -5.01 -51.11
N GLU A 231 -10.50 -5.55 -51.25
CA GLU A 231 -11.38 -5.32 -52.41
C GLU A 231 -12.11 -3.97 -52.35
N HIS A 232 -12.37 -3.44 -51.15
CA HIS A 232 -13.12 -2.20 -50.94
C HIS A 232 -12.43 -1.22 -49.98
N PRO A 233 -11.16 -0.84 -50.21
CA PRO A 233 -10.41 -0.02 -49.27
C PRO A 233 -10.86 1.44 -49.37
N ASN A 234 -11.14 2.07 -48.22
CA ASN A 234 -11.34 3.52 -48.15
C ASN A 234 -9.98 4.26 -48.05
N ALA A 235 -9.97 5.58 -48.23
CA ALA A 235 -8.74 6.38 -48.29
C ALA A 235 -7.89 6.30 -47.01
N GLU A 236 -8.55 6.17 -45.86
CA GLU A 236 -7.89 6.02 -44.55
C GLU A 236 -7.22 4.64 -44.42
N MET A 237 -7.93 3.56 -44.78
CA MET A 237 -7.40 2.20 -44.79
C MET A 237 -6.23 2.04 -45.78
N LEU A 238 -6.29 2.67 -46.95
CA LEU A 238 -5.17 2.68 -47.91
C LEU A 238 -3.90 3.32 -47.34
N SER A 239 -4.00 4.20 -46.35
CA SER A 239 -2.84 4.77 -45.68
C SER A 239 -2.20 3.80 -44.68
N LEU A 240 -3.02 3.00 -43.99
CA LEU A 240 -2.59 2.01 -42.99
C LEU A 240 -2.01 0.74 -43.63
N LEU A 241 -2.42 0.41 -44.85
CA LEU A 241 -1.98 -0.80 -45.57
C LEU A 241 -0.69 -0.62 -46.37
N LYS A 242 0.06 0.47 -46.17
CA LYS A 242 1.30 0.73 -46.90
C LYS A 242 2.53 0.18 -46.18
N ASP A 243 3.45 -0.42 -46.92
CA ASP A 243 4.79 -0.73 -46.42
C ASP A 243 5.72 0.51 -46.41
N LYS A 244 6.97 0.33 -45.96
CA LYS A 244 7.96 1.41 -45.88
C LYS A 244 8.24 2.05 -47.24
N GLU A 245 8.05 1.30 -48.33
CA GLU A 245 8.21 1.76 -49.71
C GLU A 245 6.92 2.43 -50.26
N GLY A 246 5.88 2.58 -49.43
CA GLY A 246 4.62 3.22 -49.78
C GLY A 246 3.69 2.34 -50.63
N ARG A 247 3.99 1.04 -50.77
CA ARG A 247 3.20 0.09 -51.57
C ARG A 247 2.07 -0.47 -50.73
N VAL A 248 0.87 -0.55 -51.30
CA VAL A 248 -0.29 -1.16 -50.64
C VAL A 248 -0.10 -2.68 -50.58
N ARG A 249 -0.26 -3.25 -49.38
CA ARG A 249 -0.09 -4.65 -49.06
C ARG A 249 -1.42 -5.25 -48.59
N PRO A 250 -1.62 -6.59 -48.68
CA PRO A 250 -2.82 -7.22 -48.16
C PRO A 250 -3.08 -6.89 -46.69
N ALA A 251 -4.33 -6.67 -46.30
CA ALA A 251 -4.72 -6.41 -44.90
C ALA A 251 -4.28 -7.55 -43.96
N ALA A 252 -4.27 -8.78 -44.45
CA ALA A 252 -3.77 -9.94 -43.72
C ALA A 252 -2.28 -9.81 -43.29
N ASP A 253 -1.45 -9.06 -44.04
CA ASP A 253 -0.03 -8.84 -43.70
C ASP A 253 0.12 -8.11 -42.34
N PHE A 254 -0.90 -7.34 -41.93
CA PHE A 254 -0.89 -6.49 -40.73
C PHE A 254 -1.85 -6.94 -39.62
N LEU A 255 -2.76 -7.88 -39.88
CA LEU A 255 -3.86 -8.20 -38.96
C LEU A 255 -3.98 -9.69 -38.60
N ALA A 256 -3.34 -10.60 -39.34
CA ALA A 256 -3.63 -12.03 -39.22
C ALA A 256 -2.58 -12.83 -38.43
N TRP A 257 -1.29 -12.47 -38.53
CA TRP A 257 -0.18 -13.36 -38.23
C TRP A 257 0.03 -13.63 -36.75
N MET A 258 0.05 -12.58 -35.91
CA MET A 258 0.24 -12.71 -34.47
C MET A 258 -0.88 -13.53 -33.85
N ARG A 259 -2.12 -13.23 -34.25
CA ARG A 259 -3.30 -13.94 -33.76
C ARG A 259 -3.35 -15.38 -34.24
N PHE A 260 -2.87 -15.66 -35.46
CA PHE A 260 -2.70 -17.04 -35.94
C PHE A 260 -1.72 -17.82 -35.05
N VAL A 261 -0.58 -17.22 -34.72
CA VAL A 261 0.43 -17.81 -33.84
C VAL A 261 -0.15 -18.07 -32.46
N GLU A 262 -0.93 -17.14 -31.90
CA GLU A 262 -1.57 -17.33 -30.59
C GLU A 262 -2.59 -18.49 -30.61
N MET A 263 -3.34 -18.63 -31.70
CA MET A 263 -4.45 -19.59 -31.79
C MET A 263 -4.05 -21.00 -32.24
N THR A 264 -2.95 -21.13 -32.97
CA THR A 264 -2.47 -22.38 -33.59
C THR A 264 -1.05 -22.72 -33.14
N GLU A 265 -0.55 -23.91 -33.47
CA GLU A 265 0.81 -24.34 -33.19
C GLU A 265 1.45 -25.02 -34.41
N GLY A 266 2.78 -25.07 -34.46
CA GLY A 266 3.52 -25.65 -35.59
C GLY A 266 3.66 -24.70 -36.79
N SER A 267 4.28 -25.21 -37.86
CA SER A 267 4.55 -24.45 -39.09
C SER A 267 3.41 -24.48 -40.10
N GLU A 268 2.65 -25.57 -40.17
CA GLU A 268 1.68 -25.84 -41.24
C GLU A 268 0.59 -24.76 -41.38
N PRO A 269 -0.04 -24.24 -40.30
CA PRO A 269 -1.08 -23.22 -40.44
C PRO A 269 -0.53 -21.90 -40.98
N LEU A 270 0.70 -21.54 -40.60
CA LEU A 270 1.37 -20.34 -41.09
C LEU A 270 1.78 -20.50 -42.55
N GLN A 271 2.22 -21.69 -42.96
CA GLN A 271 2.49 -22.00 -44.36
C GLN A 271 1.22 -21.95 -45.22
N ALA A 272 0.10 -22.48 -44.70
CA ALA A 272 -1.19 -22.40 -45.37
C ALA A 272 -1.68 -20.94 -45.52
N LEU A 273 -1.50 -20.13 -44.47
CA LEU A 273 -1.78 -18.69 -44.55
C LEU A 273 -0.87 -18.00 -45.58
N ALA A 274 0.44 -18.27 -45.57
CA ALA A 274 1.40 -17.73 -46.53
C ALA A 274 1.03 -18.08 -47.98
N ALA A 275 0.53 -19.29 -48.23
CA ALA A 275 0.11 -19.76 -49.55
C ALA A 275 -1.07 -18.95 -50.13
N THR A 276 -1.79 -18.17 -49.30
CA THR A 276 -2.83 -17.22 -49.76
C THR A 276 -2.25 -15.89 -50.28
N GLY A 277 -0.90 -15.77 -50.35
CA GLY A 277 -0.20 -14.59 -50.86
C GLY A 277 -0.04 -13.46 -49.85
N THR A 278 -0.10 -13.78 -48.55
CA THR A 278 0.20 -12.84 -47.45
C THR A 278 1.52 -13.18 -46.78
N LYS A 279 2.17 -12.20 -46.16
CA LYS A 279 3.35 -12.38 -45.31
C LYS A 279 3.33 -11.34 -44.18
N PRO A 280 3.88 -11.64 -42.99
CA PRO A 280 3.82 -10.71 -41.89
C PRO A 280 4.61 -9.43 -42.21
N ALA A 281 4.05 -8.26 -41.86
CA ALA A 281 4.66 -6.97 -42.13
C ALA A 281 4.64 -6.05 -40.89
N GLY A 282 5.57 -5.09 -40.86
CA GLY A 282 5.63 -4.07 -39.80
C GLY A 282 5.69 -4.65 -38.38
N GLU A 283 4.97 -4.01 -37.47
CA GLU A 283 4.85 -4.43 -36.06
C GLU A 283 4.14 -5.79 -35.91
N GLU A 284 3.22 -6.14 -36.81
CA GLU A 284 2.51 -7.42 -36.75
C GLU A 284 3.48 -8.60 -36.90
N GLY A 285 4.46 -8.49 -37.79
CA GLY A 285 5.49 -9.52 -37.94
C GLY A 285 6.42 -9.66 -36.75
N LEU A 286 6.79 -8.54 -36.12
CA LEU A 286 7.50 -8.54 -34.85
C LEU A 286 6.68 -9.25 -33.76
N ASN A 287 5.43 -8.84 -33.58
CA ASN A 287 4.54 -9.36 -32.55
C ASN A 287 4.26 -10.86 -32.72
N ALA A 288 4.10 -11.32 -33.97
CA ALA A 288 3.97 -12.74 -34.26
C ALA A 288 5.20 -13.55 -33.85
N LEU A 289 6.40 -13.04 -34.13
CA LEU A 289 7.65 -13.72 -33.77
C LEU A 289 7.86 -13.73 -32.25
N ILE A 290 7.60 -12.60 -31.57
CA ILE A 290 7.63 -12.50 -30.10
C ILE A 290 6.66 -13.51 -29.48
N MET A 291 5.41 -13.55 -29.96
CA MET A 291 4.39 -14.48 -29.47
C MET A 291 4.79 -15.95 -29.68
N ALA A 292 5.37 -16.28 -30.84
CA ALA A 292 5.84 -17.63 -31.12
C ALA A 292 6.95 -18.04 -30.13
N ALA A 293 7.90 -17.13 -29.88
CA ALA A 293 9.01 -17.37 -28.97
C ALA A 293 8.56 -17.49 -27.50
N TYR A 294 7.70 -16.57 -27.05
CA TYR A 294 7.15 -16.57 -25.68
C TYR A 294 6.29 -17.81 -25.38
N THR A 295 5.53 -18.28 -26.37
CA THR A 295 4.66 -19.46 -26.19
C THR A 295 5.37 -20.79 -26.49
N GLY A 296 6.67 -20.76 -26.80
CA GLY A 296 7.44 -21.97 -27.10
C GLY A 296 7.07 -22.65 -28.44
N ASN A 297 6.44 -21.93 -29.38
CA ASN A 297 6.01 -22.47 -30.67
C ASN A 297 7.20 -22.60 -31.64
N THR A 298 8.05 -23.58 -31.38
CA THR A 298 9.28 -23.86 -32.15
C THR A 298 9.03 -24.08 -33.64
N GLY A 299 7.88 -24.64 -34.03
CA GLY A 299 7.52 -24.84 -35.44
C GLY A 299 7.19 -23.56 -36.19
N ALA A 300 6.64 -22.54 -35.53
CA ALA A 300 6.31 -21.26 -36.16
C ALA A 300 7.56 -20.38 -36.39
N LEU A 301 8.58 -20.49 -35.53
CA LEU A 301 9.76 -19.62 -35.57
C LEU A 301 10.47 -19.61 -36.92
N PRO A 302 10.82 -20.75 -37.55
CA PRO A 302 11.49 -20.74 -38.85
C PRO A 302 10.67 -20.05 -39.94
N VAL A 303 9.35 -20.23 -39.94
CA VAL A 303 8.45 -19.63 -40.93
C VAL A 303 8.41 -18.10 -40.76
N LEU A 304 8.30 -17.63 -39.51
CA LEU A 304 8.27 -16.20 -39.21
C LEU A 304 9.62 -15.52 -39.42
N MET A 305 10.73 -16.23 -39.16
CA MET A 305 12.08 -15.73 -39.43
C MET A 305 12.38 -15.62 -40.94
N ASP A 306 11.81 -16.50 -41.76
CA ASP A 306 11.98 -16.49 -43.22
C ASP A 306 11.08 -15.44 -43.90
N LEU A 307 9.81 -15.33 -43.46
CA LEU A 307 8.83 -14.46 -44.10
C LEU A 307 8.78 -13.03 -43.51
N GLY A 308 9.17 -12.86 -42.24
CA GLY A 308 9.05 -11.62 -41.50
C GLY A 308 10.31 -10.73 -41.54
N PRO A 309 10.17 -9.43 -41.26
CA PRO A 309 11.31 -8.52 -41.22
C PRO A 309 12.16 -8.77 -39.97
N ARG A 310 13.49 -8.92 -40.13
CA ARG A 310 14.42 -8.93 -39.00
C ARG A 310 14.58 -7.54 -38.37
N MET A 311 14.70 -6.50 -39.19
CA MET A 311 14.81 -5.11 -38.72
C MET A 311 13.47 -4.39 -38.89
N VAL A 312 12.97 -3.82 -37.81
CA VAL A 312 11.69 -3.10 -37.79
C VAL A 312 11.88 -1.65 -37.32
N PRO A 313 11.13 -0.67 -37.83
CA PRO A 313 11.21 0.71 -37.36
C PRO A 313 10.96 0.76 -35.86
N ASN A 314 11.73 1.57 -35.16
CA ASN A 314 11.43 1.90 -33.78
C ASN A 314 10.53 3.13 -33.76
N THR A 315 9.25 2.92 -33.49
CA THR A 315 8.21 3.96 -33.44
C THR A 315 8.16 4.69 -32.10
N ALA A 316 8.99 4.29 -31.13
CA ALA A 316 9.08 4.97 -29.84
C ALA A 316 9.62 6.40 -29.98
N TYR A 317 9.04 7.32 -29.20
CA TYR A 317 9.41 8.73 -29.23
C TYR A 317 10.91 8.93 -28.93
N GLY A 318 11.64 9.56 -29.85
CA GLY A 318 13.08 9.79 -29.74
C GLY A 318 13.99 8.63 -30.18
N ALA A 319 13.42 7.53 -30.67
CA ALA A 319 14.21 6.41 -31.18
C ALA A 319 14.88 6.75 -32.53
N THR A 320 16.17 6.42 -32.64
CA THR A 320 17.00 6.71 -33.83
C THR A 320 17.51 5.46 -34.54
N ARG A 321 17.31 4.28 -33.95
CA ARG A 321 17.76 2.98 -34.49
C ARG A 321 16.58 2.05 -34.71
N GLU A 322 16.64 1.24 -35.76
CA GLU A 322 15.71 0.12 -35.96
C GLU A 322 15.89 -0.94 -34.86
N ARG A 323 14.81 -1.68 -34.55
CA ARG A 323 14.84 -2.81 -33.60
C ARG A 323 15.19 -4.10 -34.33
N ASP A 324 15.93 -4.99 -33.67
CA ASP A 324 16.14 -6.37 -34.12
C ASP A 324 15.05 -7.27 -33.54
N ALA A 325 14.14 -7.74 -34.39
CA ALA A 325 12.99 -8.55 -34.02
C ALA A 325 13.38 -9.92 -33.45
N TRP A 326 14.53 -10.47 -33.86
CA TRP A 326 15.00 -11.75 -33.34
C TRP A 326 15.52 -11.62 -31.92
N LEU A 327 16.10 -10.46 -31.58
CA LEU A 327 16.50 -10.16 -30.21
C LEU A 327 15.27 -9.98 -29.29
N ASP A 328 14.23 -9.28 -29.76
CA ASP A 328 12.97 -9.18 -29.03
C ASP A 328 12.33 -10.55 -28.79
N ALA A 329 12.33 -11.40 -29.81
CA ALA A 329 11.87 -12.78 -29.69
C ALA A 329 12.75 -13.60 -28.74
N ALA A 330 14.07 -13.37 -28.69
CA ALA A 330 14.96 -14.04 -27.75
C ALA A 330 14.68 -13.63 -26.29
N GLN A 331 14.42 -12.34 -26.04
CA GLN A 331 14.02 -11.82 -24.72
C GLN A 331 12.67 -12.42 -24.29
N ALA A 332 11.70 -12.46 -25.20
CA ALA A 332 10.41 -13.07 -24.96
C ALA A 332 10.51 -14.58 -24.71
N ALA A 333 11.41 -15.29 -25.41
CA ALA A 333 11.67 -16.70 -25.15
C ALA A 333 12.22 -16.94 -23.73
N LEU A 334 13.12 -16.09 -23.23
CA LEU A 334 13.58 -16.19 -21.84
C LEU A 334 12.44 -15.95 -20.85
N ALA A 335 11.66 -14.88 -21.04
CA ALA A 335 10.52 -14.57 -20.18
C ALA A 335 9.45 -15.69 -20.18
N GLY A 336 9.27 -16.36 -21.32
CA GLY A 336 8.37 -17.51 -21.47
C GLY A 336 8.94 -18.83 -20.93
N GLY A 337 10.18 -18.87 -20.45
CA GLY A 337 10.83 -20.08 -19.93
C GLY A 337 11.44 -21.01 -20.99
N TYR A 338 11.77 -20.49 -22.17
CA TYR A 338 12.32 -21.24 -23.32
C TYR A 338 13.75 -20.78 -23.69
N PRO A 339 14.75 -20.97 -22.81
CA PRO A 339 16.09 -20.45 -23.04
C PRO A 339 16.84 -21.08 -24.23
N ASP A 340 16.47 -22.30 -24.63
CA ASP A 340 16.99 -22.92 -25.86
C ASP A 340 16.57 -22.16 -27.12
N ILE A 341 15.31 -21.69 -27.15
CA ILE A 341 14.80 -20.87 -28.24
C ILE A 341 15.55 -19.54 -28.27
N ALA A 342 15.71 -18.90 -27.11
CA ALA A 342 16.46 -17.65 -27.00
C ALA A 342 17.86 -17.81 -27.61
N ARG A 343 18.61 -18.82 -27.17
CA ARG A 343 19.98 -19.10 -27.67
C ARG A 343 20.06 -19.36 -29.17
N GLN A 344 19.03 -19.97 -29.76
CA GLN A 344 18.95 -20.22 -31.21
C GLN A 344 18.70 -18.94 -32.03
N LEU A 345 18.05 -17.94 -31.44
CA LEU A 345 17.77 -16.66 -32.09
C LEU A 345 18.98 -15.71 -32.03
N LEU A 346 19.84 -15.83 -31.01
CA LEU A 346 21.00 -14.96 -30.81
C LEU A 346 22.04 -15.04 -31.93
N ARG A 347 22.50 -13.88 -32.39
CA ARG A 347 23.57 -13.71 -33.40
C ARG A 347 24.61 -12.72 -32.89
N LYS A 348 25.79 -12.75 -33.51
CA LYS A 348 26.82 -11.73 -33.30
C LYS A 348 26.30 -10.38 -33.82
N ASP A 349 26.81 -9.28 -33.24
CA ASP A 349 26.55 -7.90 -33.67
C ASP A 349 25.08 -7.46 -33.52
N MET A 350 24.32 -8.13 -32.64
CA MET A 350 22.98 -7.69 -32.22
C MET A 350 23.06 -6.47 -31.29
N PRO A 351 22.03 -5.61 -31.25
CA PRO A 351 21.96 -4.47 -30.34
C PRO A 351 21.58 -4.94 -28.92
N PHE A 352 22.53 -5.56 -28.21
CA PHE A 352 22.28 -6.16 -26.89
C PHE A 352 21.83 -5.18 -25.78
N ASP A 353 21.83 -3.87 -26.05
CA ASP A 353 21.26 -2.82 -25.23
C ASP A 353 19.74 -2.61 -25.46
N GLN A 354 19.15 -3.27 -26.45
CA GLN A 354 17.71 -3.25 -26.75
C GLN A 354 16.90 -3.82 -25.59
N LYS A 355 15.83 -3.09 -25.22
CA LYS A 355 14.86 -3.50 -24.20
C LYS A 355 13.67 -4.19 -24.87
N SER A 356 13.08 -5.19 -24.22
CA SER A 356 11.97 -5.96 -24.79
C SER A 356 10.77 -5.07 -25.13
N GLU A 357 10.09 -5.39 -26.23
CA GLU A 357 8.79 -4.82 -26.58
C GLU A 357 7.66 -5.49 -25.78
N ARG A 358 6.62 -4.73 -25.44
CA ARG A 358 5.42 -5.28 -24.80
C ARG A 358 4.43 -5.73 -25.86
N VAL A 359 3.99 -6.98 -25.78
CA VAL A 359 3.00 -7.55 -26.71
C VAL A 359 1.83 -8.12 -25.92
N GLU A 360 0.61 -7.66 -26.22
CA GLU A 360 -0.62 -8.18 -25.62
C GLU A 360 -1.42 -8.94 -26.67
N GLY A 361 -1.60 -10.25 -26.45
CA GLY A 361 -2.56 -11.08 -27.19
C GLY A 361 -3.92 -11.11 -26.49
N SER A 362 -4.91 -11.75 -27.12
CA SER A 362 -6.27 -11.88 -26.57
C SER A 362 -6.36 -12.80 -25.35
N PHE A 363 -5.47 -13.78 -25.26
CA PHE A 363 -5.41 -14.81 -24.21
C PHE A 363 -4.02 -14.89 -23.57
N VAL A 364 -2.96 -14.56 -24.32
CA VAL A 364 -1.59 -14.57 -23.82
C VAL A 364 -1.10 -13.14 -23.63
N LYS A 365 -0.74 -12.80 -22.40
CA LYS A 365 -0.01 -11.58 -22.09
C LYS A 365 1.48 -11.91 -22.05
N VAL A 366 2.26 -11.30 -22.95
CA VAL A 366 3.72 -11.46 -22.94
C VAL A 366 4.26 -10.59 -21.81
N GLU A 367 4.88 -11.22 -20.82
CA GLU A 367 5.61 -10.53 -19.78
C GLU A 367 6.92 -10.00 -20.38
N ALA A 368 6.99 -8.69 -20.63
CA ALA A 368 8.21 -8.06 -21.10
C ALA A 368 9.06 -7.61 -19.92
N SER A 369 10.29 -8.12 -19.82
CA SER A 369 11.30 -7.51 -18.96
C SER A 369 11.67 -6.14 -19.56
N ASN A 370 11.69 -5.08 -18.75
CA ASN A 370 12.15 -3.76 -19.21
C ASN A 370 13.69 -3.66 -19.20
N ASP A 371 14.35 -4.82 -19.31
CA ASP A 371 15.77 -5.03 -19.12
C ASP A 371 16.38 -5.61 -20.41
N PRO A 372 17.62 -5.22 -20.76
CA PRO A 372 18.35 -5.90 -21.82
C PRO A 372 18.55 -7.38 -21.52
N ILE A 373 18.66 -8.20 -22.57
CA ILE A 373 18.67 -9.66 -22.42
C ILE A 373 19.78 -10.20 -21.50
N LEU A 374 20.93 -9.52 -21.43
CA LEU A 374 22.03 -9.90 -20.55
C LEU A 374 21.68 -9.67 -19.07
N ASN A 375 21.00 -8.55 -18.76
CA ASN A 375 20.50 -8.26 -17.42
C ASN A 375 19.43 -9.27 -17.00
N GLN A 376 18.54 -9.65 -17.92
CA GLN A 376 17.52 -10.65 -17.68
C GLN A 376 18.12 -12.04 -17.40
N ALA A 377 19.05 -12.50 -18.25
CA ALA A 377 19.74 -13.78 -18.03
C ALA A 377 20.51 -13.81 -16.70
N ALA A 378 21.08 -12.66 -16.29
CA ALA A 378 21.75 -12.53 -15.01
C ALA A 378 20.79 -12.56 -13.81
N SER A 379 19.61 -11.92 -13.91
CA SER A 379 18.58 -11.94 -12.85
C SER A 379 17.86 -13.28 -12.74
N GLU A 380 17.76 -14.06 -13.83
CA GLU A 380 17.16 -15.40 -13.82
C GLU A 380 18.19 -16.49 -13.44
N GLY A 381 19.48 -16.15 -13.43
CA GLY A 381 20.55 -17.12 -13.19
C GLY A 381 20.78 -18.10 -14.35
N ASP A 382 20.37 -17.78 -15.58
CA ASP A 382 20.62 -18.62 -16.77
C ASP A 382 22.07 -18.50 -17.23
N ILE A 383 22.93 -19.29 -16.60
CA ILE A 383 24.38 -19.32 -16.85
C ILE A 383 24.72 -19.66 -18.31
N THR A 384 23.92 -20.50 -18.95
CA THR A 384 24.22 -20.97 -20.32
C THR A 384 23.94 -19.86 -21.33
N THR A 385 22.80 -19.17 -21.19
CA THR A 385 22.49 -18.00 -22.02
C THR A 385 23.43 -16.84 -21.72
N LEU A 386 23.75 -16.60 -20.45
CA LEU A 386 24.70 -15.58 -20.03
C LEU A 386 26.08 -15.76 -20.70
N LYS A 387 26.66 -16.96 -20.63
CA LYS A 387 27.92 -17.30 -21.31
C LYS A 387 27.82 -17.13 -22.82
N ARG A 388 26.69 -17.52 -23.42
CA ARG A 388 26.46 -17.38 -24.87
C ARG A 388 26.42 -15.91 -25.29
N LEU A 389 25.71 -15.05 -24.56
CA LEU A 389 25.64 -13.61 -24.84
C LEU A 389 27.00 -12.94 -24.76
N LEU A 390 27.77 -13.23 -23.71
CA LEU A 390 29.13 -12.73 -23.54
C LEU A 390 30.04 -13.18 -24.70
N ALA A 391 29.94 -14.45 -25.11
CA ALA A 391 30.69 -14.97 -26.26
C ALA A 391 30.30 -14.32 -27.60
N LEU A 392 29.07 -13.80 -27.72
CA LEU A 392 28.59 -13.07 -28.89
C LEU A 392 28.95 -11.57 -28.86
N GLY A 393 29.60 -11.10 -27.79
CA GLY A 393 30.04 -9.72 -27.64
C GLY A 393 29.06 -8.80 -26.93
N ALA A 394 28.10 -9.34 -26.16
CA ALA A 394 27.25 -8.53 -25.30
C ALA A 394 28.12 -7.76 -24.27
N PRO A 395 27.93 -6.43 -24.09
CA PRO A 395 28.70 -5.66 -23.12
C PRO A 395 28.50 -6.20 -21.70
N VAL A 396 29.60 -6.59 -21.03
CA VAL A 396 29.53 -7.27 -19.72
C VAL A 396 28.86 -6.43 -18.62
N ASP A 397 29.04 -5.10 -18.67
CA ASP A 397 28.41 -4.16 -17.74
C ASP A 397 27.02 -3.69 -18.21
N GLY A 398 26.52 -4.21 -19.33
CA GLY A 398 25.26 -3.78 -19.94
C GLY A 398 25.32 -2.36 -20.49
N ASN A 399 24.19 -1.65 -20.42
CA ASN A 399 24.13 -0.24 -20.82
C ASN A 399 24.53 0.67 -19.64
N THR A 400 25.77 1.14 -19.65
CA THR A 400 26.31 2.05 -18.62
C THR A 400 25.66 3.43 -18.60
N ALA A 401 24.90 3.79 -19.64
CA ALA A 401 24.11 5.03 -19.71
C ALA A 401 22.66 4.85 -19.22
N ASP A 402 22.26 3.65 -18.75
CA ASP A 402 20.98 3.45 -18.11
C ASP A 402 20.86 4.37 -16.89
N GLU A 403 19.81 5.19 -16.85
CA GLU A 403 19.63 6.20 -15.82
C GLU A 403 19.54 5.59 -14.41
N TYR A 404 19.08 4.34 -14.32
CA TYR A 404 19.01 3.57 -13.07
C TYR A 404 20.29 2.80 -12.73
N GLY A 405 21.29 2.80 -13.63
CA GLY A 405 22.55 2.09 -13.46
C GLY A 405 22.40 0.58 -13.26
N ARG A 406 21.43 -0.06 -13.92
CA ARG A 406 21.22 -1.51 -13.82
C ARG A 406 22.29 -2.26 -14.61
N THR A 407 23.27 -2.85 -13.90
CA THR A 407 24.25 -3.74 -14.51
C THR A 407 23.85 -5.21 -14.32
N PRO A 408 24.23 -6.11 -15.25
CA PRO A 408 24.01 -7.54 -15.09
C PRO A 408 24.56 -8.09 -13.76
N LEU A 409 25.71 -7.57 -13.31
CA LEU A 409 26.32 -7.97 -12.04
C LEU A 409 25.44 -7.64 -10.84
N LEU A 410 24.91 -6.41 -10.77
CA LEU A 410 24.01 -6.01 -9.68
C LEU A 410 22.70 -6.82 -9.72
N ASN A 411 22.14 -7.08 -10.90
CA ASN A 411 20.96 -7.92 -11.06
C ASN A 411 21.19 -9.36 -10.52
N ALA A 412 22.32 -9.99 -10.87
CA ALA A 412 22.66 -11.32 -10.36
C ALA A 412 22.85 -11.34 -8.83
N MET A 413 23.43 -10.28 -8.26
CA MET A 413 23.59 -10.16 -6.81
C MET A 413 22.26 -9.96 -6.08
N GLN A 414 21.41 -9.07 -6.58
CA GLN A 414 20.09 -8.81 -6.00
C GLN A 414 19.16 -10.04 -6.11
N ALA A 415 19.31 -10.83 -7.16
CA ALA A 415 18.58 -12.09 -7.34
C ALA A 415 19.24 -13.30 -6.64
N HIS A 416 20.35 -13.10 -5.92
CA HIS A 416 21.07 -14.15 -5.18
C HIS A 416 21.60 -15.32 -6.05
N HIS A 417 22.18 -15.00 -7.21
CA HIS A 417 22.75 -15.98 -8.15
C HIS A 417 24.30 -15.96 -8.18
N PRO A 418 25.00 -16.66 -7.26
CA PRO A 418 26.46 -16.57 -7.11
C PRO A 418 27.25 -17.11 -8.30
N GLU A 419 26.72 -18.09 -9.03
CA GLU A 419 27.38 -18.59 -10.26
C GLU A 419 27.35 -17.53 -11.37
N ALA A 420 26.24 -16.80 -11.51
CA ALA A 420 26.14 -15.69 -12.47
C ALA A 420 27.12 -14.55 -12.11
N VAL A 421 27.24 -14.23 -10.82
CA VAL A 421 28.26 -13.29 -10.30
C VAL A 421 29.66 -13.74 -10.71
N THR A 422 29.99 -15.02 -10.48
CA THR A 422 31.31 -15.58 -10.83
C THR A 422 31.60 -15.45 -12.33
N VAL A 423 30.62 -15.79 -13.17
CA VAL A 423 30.76 -15.71 -14.64
C VAL A 423 30.94 -14.27 -15.13
N LEU A 424 30.17 -13.33 -14.58
CA LEU A 424 30.26 -11.91 -14.94
C LEU A 424 31.60 -11.29 -14.53
N LEU A 425 32.08 -11.60 -13.31
CA LEU A 425 33.40 -11.14 -12.86
C LEU A 425 34.53 -11.74 -13.70
N ALA A 426 34.44 -13.03 -14.04
CA ALA A 426 35.41 -13.68 -14.94
C ALA A 426 35.40 -13.07 -16.36
N ALA A 427 34.27 -12.53 -16.79
CA ALA A 427 34.12 -11.81 -18.05
C ALA A 427 34.54 -10.32 -17.97
N GLY A 428 34.97 -9.85 -16.80
CA GLY A 428 35.48 -8.49 -16.59
C GLY A 428 34.45 -7.45 -16.19
N ALA A 429 33.30 -7.86 -15.62
CA ALA A 429 32.33 -6.93 -15.04
C ALA A 429 32.98 -6.03 -13.98
N ASP A 430 32.68 -4.73 -14.00
CA ASP A 430 33.25 -3.78 -13.04
C ASP A 430 32.46 -3.78 -11.72
N PRO A 431 33.03 -4.32 -10.61
CA PRO A 431 32.34 -4.37 -9.32
C PRO A 431 32.18 -3.00 -8.66
N LEU A 432 32.88 -1.98 -9.17
CA LEU A 432 32.85 -0.62 -8.65
C LEU A 432 31.85 0.28 -9.36
N PHE A 433 31.16 -0.22 -10.39
CA PHE A 433 30.12 0.56 -11.06
C PHE A 433 29.02 0.94 -10.05
N GLN A 434 28.74 2.24 -9.96
CA GLN A 434 27.74 2.82 -9.06
C GLN A 434 26.52 3.25 -9.84
N ARG A 435 25.33 3.09 -9.25
CA ARG A 435 24.09 3.62 -9.80
C ARG A 435 24.12 5.16 -9.76
N LYS A 436 23.60 5.83 -10.78
CA LYS A 436 23.61 7.30 -10.85
C LYS A 436 22.84 7.97 -9.69
N TYR A 437 21.75 7.34 -9.27
CA TYR A 437 20.86 7.84 -8.20
C TYR A 437 20.93 7.01 -6.91
N SER A 438 21.90 6.09 -6.81
CA SER A 438 22.12 5.29 -5.60
C SER A 438 23.62 5.03 -5.43
N SER A 439 24.12 5.24 -4.21
CA SER A 439 25.51 4.89 -3.86
C SER A 439 25.77 3.38 -3.79
N GLU A 440 24.80 2.55 -4.18
CA GLU A 440 24.94 1.10 -4.25
C GLU A 440 25.95 0.68 -5.32
N SER A 441 27.04 0.08 -4.84
CA SER A 441 28.00 -0.70 -5.64
C SER A 441 27.84 -2.18 -5.30
N ALA A 442 28.40 -3.07 -6.14
CA ALA A 442 28.41 -4.50 -5.85
C ALA A 442 29.06 -4.80 -4.48
N LEU A 443 30.11 -4.06 -4.12
CA LEU A 443 30.75 -4.16 -2.81
C LEU A 443 29.80 -3.85 -1.66
N LYS A 444 28.99 -2.78 -1.78
CA LYS A 444 28.01 -2.41 -0.76
C LYS A 444 26.91 -3.47 -0.62
N ILE A 445 26.40 -4.00 -1.73
CA ILE A 445 25.38 -5.06 -1.71
C ILE A 445 25.93 -6.33 -1.06
N ALA A 446 27.18 -6.73 -1.35
CA ALA A 446 27.80 -7.89 -0.69
C ALA A 446 27.92 -7.69 0.83
N VAL A 447 28.32 -6.48 1.26
CA VAL A 447 28.37 -6.12 2.68
C VAL A 447 26.97 -6.19 3.29
N GLU A 448 25.96 -5.58 2.68
CA GLU A 448 24.56 -5.59 3.15
C GLU A 448 23.97 -7.00 3.23
N ALA A 449 24.31 -7.87 2.28
CA ALA A 449 23.95 -9.29 2.27
C ALA A 449 24.71 -10.14 3.31
N ASP A 450 25.71 -9.58 3.99
CA ASP A 450 26.57 -10.28 4.97
C ASP A 450 27.38 -11.44 4.36
N ASP A 451 27.86 -11.28 3.11
CA ASP A 451 28.57 -12.33 2.36
C ASP A 451 30.08 -12.01 2.19
N PRO A 452 30.95 -12.51 3.09
CA PRO A 452 32.39 -12.30 2.99
C PRO A 452 33.05 -13.09 1.85
N SER A 453 32.36 -14.06 1.24
CA SER A 453 32.90 -14.83 0.10
C SER A 453 32.75 -14.04 -1.18
N ILE A 454 31.55 -13.50 -1.44
CA ILE A 454 31.30 -12.63 -2.59
C ILE A 454 32.12 -11.34 -2.45
N LEU A 455 32.18 -10.74 -1.26
CA LEU A 455 33.01 -9.56 -1.03
C LEU A 455 34.47 -9.79 -1.45
N ARG A 456 35.05 -10.93 -1.06
CA ARG A 456 36.42 -11.28 -1.45
C ARG A 456 36.60 -11.39 -2.97
N GLN A 457 35.63 -11.97 -3.67
CA GLN A 457 35.68 -12.08 -5.14
C GLN A 457 35.59 -10.70 -5.81
N LEU A 458 34.70 -9.84 -5.34
CA LEU A 458 34.54 -8.48 -5.85
C LEU A 458 35.80 -7.64 -5.64
N LEU A 459 36.42 -7.72 -4.45
CA LEU A 459 37.67 -7.03 -4.15
C LEU A 459 38.81 -7.51 -5.07
N ALA A 460 38.88 -8.82 -5.37
CA ALA A 460 39.88 -9.37 -6.29
C ALA A 460 39.66 -8.95 -7.76
N ALA A 461 38.41 -8.75 -8.18
CA ALA A 461 38.04 -8.30 -9.51
C ALA A 461 38.14 -6.77 -9.70
N SER A 462 38.26 -6.01 -8.61
CA SER A 462 38.26 -4.55 -8.62
C SER A 462 39.57 -3.95 -9.16
N LYS A 463 39.48 -2.86 -9.93
CA LYS A 463 40.65 -2.09 -10.37
C LYS A 463 41.32 -1.40 -9.15
N PRO A 464 42.62 -1.58 -8.89
CA PRO A 464 43.26 -1.13 -7.65
C PRO A 464 43.13 0.38 -7.35
N GLU A 465 43.29 1.25 -8.35
CA GLU A 465 43.25 2.71 -8.12
C GLU A 465 41.82 3.24 -7.89
N ALA A 466 40.84 2.68 -8.60
CA ALA A 466 39.44 3.00 -8.37
C ALA A 466 38.97 2.50 -6.99
N LEU A 467 39.41 1.30 -6.58
CA LEU A 467 39.12 0.74 -5.26
C LEU A 467 39.70 1.61 -4.14
N LYS A 468 40.97 2.02 -4.25
CA LYS A 468 41.58 2.94 -3.27
C LYS A 468 40.82 4.26 -3.15
N THR A 469 40.33 4.79 -4.27
CA THR A 469 39.55 6.03 -4.29
C THR A 469 38.22 5.85 -3.55
N LEU A 470 37.49 4.77 -3.82
CA LEU A 470 36.25 4.44 -3.11
C LEU A 470 36.46 4.22 -1.61
N LEU A 471 37.52 3.50 -1.24
CA LEU A 471 37.82 3.22 0.18
C LEU A 471 38.20 4.49 0.96
N ARG A 472 38.73 5.52 0.30
CA ARG A 472 39.02 6.84 0.88
C ARG A 472 37.81 7.76 0.94
N ASP A 473 36.79 7.53 0.12
CA ASP A 473 35.56 8.29 0.15
C ASP A 473 34.77 7.93 1.41
N ARG A 474 34.87 8.79 2.42
CA ARG A 474 34.23 8.58 3.71
C ARG A 474 32.71 8.45 3.62
N ALA A 475 32.03 9.05 2.63
CA ALA A 475 30.59 8.97 2.51
C ALA A 475 30.13 7.65 1.88
N HIS A 476 30.91 7.11 0.94
CA HIS A 476 30.51 5.97 0.09
C HIS A 476 31.35 4.70 0.30
N SER A 477 32.31 4.73 1.23
CA SER A 477 33.14 3.57 1.54
C SER A 477 32.30 2.40 2.09
N PRO A 478 32.49 1.17 1.58
CA PRO A 478 31.87 -0.04 2.12
C PRO A 478 32.14 -0.28 3.62
N VAL A 479 33.20 0.34 4.18
CA VAL A 479 33.53 0.26 5.61
C VAL A 479 32.37 0.74 6.47
N ASN A 480 31.70 1.84 6.11
CA ASN A 480 30.57 2.35 6.89
C ASN A 480 29.37 1.41 6.83
N ALA A 481 29.14 0.76 5.68
CA ALA A 481 28.06 -0.22 5.54
C ALA A 481 28.28 -1.44 6.45
N VAL A 482 29.54 -1.84 6.71
CA VAL A 482 29.84 -2.89 7.69
C VAL A 482 29.50 -2.42 9.10
N LEU A 483 29.80 -1.17 9.44
CA LEU A 483 29.60 -0.61 10.78
C LEU A 483 28.13 -0.29 11.11
N ALA A 484 27.32 0.03 10.10
CA ALA A 484 25.93 0.44 10.27
C ALA A 484 24.97 -0.69 10.66
N LYS A 485 25.40 -1.97 10.60
CA LYS A 485 24.53 -3.11 10.88
C LYS A 485 25.17 -4.13 11.81
N ARG A 486 24.32 -4.89 12.48
CA ARG A 486 24.73 -6.06 13.26
C ARG A 486 25.00 -7.23 12.32
N SER A 487 26.25 -7.69 12.26
CA SER A 487 26.68 -8.83 11.45
C SER A 487 27.58 -9.75 12.28
N LYS A 488 27.56 -11.06 11.97
CA LYS A 488 28.49 -12.04 12.57
C LYS A 488 29.84 -12.08 11.85
N HIS A 489 29.91 -11.48 10.66
CA HIS A 489 31.07 -11.46 9.78
C HIS A 489 31.72 -10.07 9.69
N SER A 490 31.29 -9.08 10.48
CA SER A 490 31.79 -7.70 10.47
C SER A 490 33.32 -7.63 10.54
N VAL A 491 33.93 -8.39 11.45
CA VAL A 491 35.39 -8.42 11.62
C VAL A 491 36.09 -9.01 10.39
N GLU A 492 35.56 -10.08 9.81
CA GLU A 492 36.12 -10.69 8.60
C GLU A 492 36.00 -9.73 7.40
N MET A 493 34.85 -9.11 7.21
CA MET A 493 34.64 -8.13 6.12
C MET A 493 35.54 -6.90 6.28
N LEU A 494 35.69 -6.35 7.50
CA LEU A 494 36.62 -5.25 7.73
C LEU A 494 38.08 -5.65 7.49
N ARG A 495 38.48 -6.88 7.84
CA ARG A 495 39.83 -7.37 7.52
C ARG A 495 40.07 -7.45 6.02
N GLN A 496 39.07 -7.90 5.26
CA GLN A 496 39.15 -7.95 3.79
C GLN A 496 39.22 -6.54 3.18
N LEU A 497 38.44 -5.58 3.68
CA LEU A 497 38.50 -4.19 3.23
C LEU A 497 39.84 -3.53 3.61
N ALA A 498 40.35 -3.80 4.82
CA ALA A 498 41.65 -3.30 5.26
C ALA A 498 42.80 -3.87 4.42
N SER A 499 42.77 -5.17 4.09
CA SER A 499 43.78 -5.78 3.21
C SER A 499 43.70 -5.25 1.77
N ALA A 500 42.52 -4.82 1.32
CA ALA A 500 42.31 -4.11 0.07
C ALA A 500 42.74 -2.63 0.09
N GLY A 501 43.17 -2.11 1.25
CA GLY A 501 43.74 -0.77 1.40
C GLY A 501 42.86 0.25 2.13
N ALA A 502 41.81 -0.19 2.84
CA ALA A 502 41.03 0.69 3.70
C ALA A 502 41.82 1.08 4.96
N ASP A 503 41.98 2.38 5.21
CA ASP A 503 42.62 2.87 6.43
C ASP A 503 41.60 3.10 7.54
N LEU A 504 41.47 2.11 8.43
CA LEU A 504 40.55 2.17 9.56
C LEU A 504 40.87 3.33 10.52
N LYS A 505 42.10 3.86 10.53
CA LYS A 505 42.48 4.97 11.42
C LYS A 505 41.85 6.31 11.04
N THR A 506 41.33 6.43 9.82
CA THR A 506 40.59 7.61 9.36
C THR A 506 39.13 7.64 9.84
N LEU A 507 38.64 6.53 10.41
CA LEU A 507 37.35 6.49 11.09
C LEU A 507 37.39 7.34 12.36
N ASP A 508 36.23 7.78 12.82
CA ASP A 508 36.11 8.44 14.13
C ASP A 508 35.63 7.46 15.20
N SER A 509 35.53 7.96 16.43
CA SER A 509 35.06 7.18 17.59
C SER A 509 33.64 6.65 17.43
N SER A 510 32.83 7.18 16.50
CA SER A 510 31.49 6.67 16.25
C SER A 510 31.52 5.23 15.74
N ALA A 511 32.56 4.81 15.01
CA ALA A 511 32.69 3.42 14.58
C ALA A 511 32.75 2.44 15.76
N ILE A 512 33.48 2.82 16.82
CA ILE A 512 33.54 2.05 18.07
C ILE A 512 32.21 2.16 18.82
N LEU A 513 31.61 3.35 18.86
CA LEU A 513 30.31 3.59 19.51
C LEU A 513 29.22 2.66 18.95
N HIS A 514 29.07 2.60 17.62
CA HIS A 514 28.10 1.71 16.96
C HIS A 514 28.33 0.23 17.29
N ALA A 515 29.59 -0.21 17.38
CA ALA A 515 29.90 -1.59 17.78
C ALA A 515 29.47 -1.88 19.24
N VAL A 516 29.70 -0.91 20.14
CA VAL A 516 29.29 -0.97 21.56
C VAL A 516 27.76 -0.96 21.69
N GLU A 517 27.06 -0.09 20.96
CA GLU A 517 25.59 -0.01 20.90
C GLU A 517 24.98 -1.34 20.46
N ASN A 518 25.55 -1.95 19.42
CA ASN A 518 25.12 -3.23 18.89
C ASN A 518 25.52 -4.45 19.75
N ARG A 519 26.26 -4.21 20.86
CA ARG A 519 26.82 -5.25 21.74
C ARG A 519 27.70 -6.26 20.98
N ASP A 520 28.44 -5.78 19.99
CA ASP A 520 29.42 -6.57 19.24
C ASP A 520 30.82 -6.34 19.81
N GLU A 521 31.12 -7.02 20.91
CA GLU A 521 32.42 -6.89 21.62
C GLU A 521 33.60 -7.29 20.72
N ALA A 522 33.41 -8.23 19.80
CA ALA A 522 34.46 -8.67 18.88
C ALA A 522 34.81 -7.57 17.87
N LEU A 523 33.79 -6.91 17.30
CA LEU A 523 33.98 -5.77 16.42
C LEU A 523 34.57 -4.57 17.17
N ALA A 524 34.05 -4.25 18.35
CA ALA A 524 34.55 -3.15 19.17
C ALA A 524 36.04 -3.36 19.51
N ALA A 525 36.41 -4.54 19.99
CA ALA A 525 37.81 -4.88 20.28
C ALA A 525 38.70 -4.77 19.04
N TYR A 526 38.23 -5.27 17.88
CA TYR A 526 38.98 -5.18 16.63
C TYR A 526 39.23 -3.73 16.19
N LEU A 527 38.22 -2.85 16.28
CA LEU A 527 38.36 -1.43 15.94
C LEU A 527 39.30 -0.69 16.89
N ILE A 528 39.20 -0.98 18.19
CA ILE A 528 40.09 -0.44 19.22
C ILE A 528 41.56 -0.85 18.96
N ASP A 529 41.80 -2.12 18.64
CA ASP A 529 43.14 -2.63 18.32
C ASP A 529 43.66 -2.15 16.96
N ALA A 530 42.79 -1.89 16.00
CA ALA A 530 43.14 -1.28 14.71
C ALA A 530 43.60 0.18 14.85
N GLY A 531 43.41 0.80 16.02
CA GLY A 531 43.82 2.17 16.30
C GLY A 531 42.82 3.22 15.84
N VAL A 532 41.54 2.86 15.76
CA VAL A 532 40.45 3.85 15.61
C VAL A 532 40.47 4.78 16.83
N PRO A 533 40.33 6.11 16.66
CA PRO A 533 40.29 7.04 17.78
C PRO A 533 39.23 6.66 18.82
N VAL A 534 39.65 6.49 20.08
CA VAL A 534 38.77 6.08 21.18
C VAL A 534 38.01 7.23 21.84
N ASN A 535 38.39 8.47 21.53
CA ASN A 535 37.77 9.69 22.03
C ASN A 535 37.11 10.47 20.88
N PRO A 536 35.92 11.05 21.10
CA PRO A 536 35.29 11.92 20.11
C PRO A 536 36.11 13.18 19.87
N VAL A 537 36.01 13.71 18.65
CA VAL A 537 36.65 14.98 18.29
C VAL A 537 35.71 16.11 18.70
N ALA A 538 36.17 17.03 19.55
CA ALA A 538 35.38 18.19 19.95
C ALA A 538 35.03 19.06 18.71
N ARG A 539 33.79 19.00 18.23
CA ARG A 539 33.30 19.90 17.18
C ARG A 539 32.99 21.26 17.80
N ALA A 540 33.52 22.33 17.21
CA ALA A 540 33.15 23.69 17.60
C ALA A 540 31.63 23.85 17.41
N THR A 541 30.96 24.34 18.44
CA THR A 541 29.51 24.54 18.50
C THR A 541 29.02 25.50 17.41
N GLN A 542 28.72 24.98 16.22
CA GLN A 542 27.83 25.66 15.29
C GLN A 542 26.40 25.48 15.81
N LYS A 543 25.79 26.61 16.17
CA LYS A 543 24.50 26.72 16.86
C LYS A 543 23.26 26.39 16.01
N ASP A 544 23.41 25.98 14.76
CA ASP A 544 22.30 25.74 13.84
C ASP A 544 22.44 24.39 13.15
N GLN A 545 22.08 23.30 13.83
CA GLN A 545 21.53 22.11 13.17
C GLN A 545 20.46 21.49 14.06
N GLY A 546 19.30 21.25 13.44
CA GLY A 546 18.15 20.61 14.04
C GLY A 546 18.46 19.17 14.48
N TYR A 547 17.61 18.72 15.41
CA TYR A 547 17.47 17.37 15.92
C TYR A 547 17.83 16.29 14.88
N GLY A 548 18.91 15.54 15.09
CA GLY A 548 19.25 14.43 14.18
C GLY A 548 20.49 13.59 14.50
N ASP A 549 21.61 14.18 14.94
CA ASP A 549 22.89 13.45 15.06
C ASP A 549 23.49 13.49 16.48
N SER A 550 22.68 13.21 17.50
CA SER A 550 23.07 13.28 18.91
C SER A 550 24.04 12.18 19.38
N GLY A 551 24.36 11.21 18.51
CA GLY A 551 25.21 10.06 18.85
C GLY A 551 26.71 10.31 18.63
N ALA A 552 27.08 11.09 17.61
CA ALA A 552 28.47 11.23 17.15
C ALA A 552 29.43 11.83 18.20
N ASP A 553 28.90 12.61 19.15
CA ASP A 553 29.69 13.26 20.19
C ASP A 553 29.69 12.48 21.53
N THR A 554 29.03 11.32 21.61
CA THR A 554 29.02 10.49 22.83
C THR A 554 30.33 9.68 22.91
N PRO A 555 31.09 9.77 24.02
CA PRO A 555 32.29 8.98 24.21
C PRO A 555 31.97 7.47 24.27
N PRO A 556 32.63 6.61 23.46
CA PRO A 556 32.39 5.16 23.50
C PRO A 556 32.55 4.54 24.89
N LEU A 557 33.46 5.09 25.70
CA LEU A 557 33.69 4.68 27.08
C LEU A 557 32.42 4.82 27.95
N GLN A 558 31.70 5.92 27.81
CA GLN A 558 30.52 6.22 28.62
C GLN A 558 29.37 5.25 28.29
N LEU A 559 29.19 4.93 27.01
CA LEU A 559 28.21 3.94 26.61
C LEU A 559 28.60 2.52 27.05
N ALA A 560 29.87 2.14 26.92
CA ALA A 560 30.35 0.82 27.36
C ALA A 560 30.10 0.59 28.85
N ILE A 561 30.32 1.62 29.69
CA ILE A 561 29.95 1.61 31.12
C ILE A 561 28.45 1.49 31.30
N SER A 562 27.65 2.25 30.53
CA SER A 562 26.19 2.22 30.57
C SER A 562 25.61 0.82 30.36
N LEU A 563 26.21 0.07 29.42
CA LEU A 563 25.80 -1.26 29.00
C LEU A 563 26.46 -2.40 29.79
N GLY A 564 27.41 -2.08 30.69
CA GLY A 564 28.13 -3.06 31.53
C GLY A 564 29.20 -3.88 30.79
N GLN A 565 29.73 -3.39 29.66
CA GLN A 565 30.73 -4.09 28.84
C GLN A 565 32.15 -3.91 29.40
N ASN A 566 32.42 -4.51 30.56
CA ASN A 566 33.66 -4.29 31.32
C ASN A 566 34.96 -4.57 30.54
N THR A 567 34.96 -5.60 29.69
CA THR A 567 36.13 -5.93 28.84
C THR A 567 36.45 -4.79 27.87
N ILE A 568 35.43 -4.20 27.25
CA ILE A 568 35.58 -3.07 26.32
C ILE A 568 35.99 -1.80 27.07
N VAL A 569 35.45 -1.57 28.27
CA VAL A 569 35.86 -0.47 29.15
C VAL A 569 37.37 -0.54 29.43
N GLU A 570 37.88 -1.71 29.80
CA GLU A 570 39.30 -1.92 30.09
C GLU A 570 40.18 -1.66 28.86
N GLN A 571 39.76 -2.13 27.69
CA GLN A 571 40.48 -1.89 26.44
C GLN A 571 40.49 -0.41 26.05
N LEU A 572 39.35 0.28 26.15
CA LEU A 572 39.24 1.71 25.86
C LEU A 572 40.17 2.53 26.75
N LEU A 573 40.15 2.28 28.06
CA LEU A 573 41.04 2.96 29.01
C LEU A 573 42.52 2.65 28.71
N ALA A 574 42.86 1.40 28.39
CA ALA A 574 44.23 1.01 28.03
C ALA A 574 44.74 1.68 26.74
N LYS A 575 43.85 2.06 25.82
CA LYS A 575 44.18 2.82 24.59
C LYS A 575 44.02 4.34 24.74
N GLY A 576 43.85 4.84 25.97
CA GLY A 576 43.84 6.28 26.25
C GLY A 576 42.49 6.96 26.08
N ALA A 577 41.38 6.23 26.27
CA ALA A 577 40.06 6.87 26.41
C ALA A 577 40.08 7.82 27.62
N ASP A 578 39.55 9.03 27.45
CA ASP A 578 39.46 10.01 28.52
C ASP A 578 38.54 9.45 29.61
N PRO A 579 39.06 9.20 30.83
CA PRO A 579 38.27 8.56 31.87
C PRO A 579 37.12 9.43 32.36
N LEU A 580 37.07 10.73 32.03
CA LEU A 580 35.89 11.58 32.29
C LEU A 580 34.76 11.38 31.29
N GLY A 581 35.08 10.94 30.06
CA GLY A 581 34.13 10.77 28.95
C GLY A 581 33.09 11.89 28.89
N LEU A 582 33.56 13.13 28.72
CA LEU A 582 32.68 14.31 28.69
C LEU A 582 31.89 14.39 27.38
N THR A 583 30.57 14.52 27.48
CA THR A 583 29.68 14.85 26.35
C THR A 583 29.57 16.37 26.15
N PRO A 584 29.07 16.84 24.99
CA PRO A 584 28.88 18.27 24.74
C PRO A 584 27.93 18.98 25.72
N ASP A 585 26.96 18.26 26.29
CA ASP A 585 26.05 18.77 27.33
C ASP A 585 26.63 18.69 28.75
N GLY A 586 27.87 18.21 28.89
CA GLY A 586 28.62 18.19 30.16
C GLY A 586 28.39 16.97 31.04
N ALA A 587 27.75 15.91 30.54
CA ALA A 587 27.66 14.65 31.27
C ALA A 587 29.04 13.97 31.35
N SER A 588 29.32 13.32 32.47
CA SER A 588 30.58 12.61 32.70
C SER A 588 30.34 11.16 33.12
N THR A 589 31.31 10.30 32.85
CA THR A 589 31.36 8.93 33.37
C THR A 589 31.31 8.90 34.89
N LEU A 590 31.98 9.87 35.55
CA LEU A 590 31.98 10.04 37.01
C LEU A 590 30.56 10.29 37.55
N PHE A 591 29.80 11.20 36.92
CA PHE A 591 28.41 11.44 37.28
C PHE A 591 27.60 10.14 37.25
N GLN A 592 27.75 9.38 36.17
CA GLN A 592 26.99 8.15 35.95
C GLN A 592 27.30 7.06 36.99
N VAL A 593 28.58 6.79 37.25
CA VAL A 593 28.97 5.71 38.19
C VAL A 593 28.62 6.09 39.63
N ILE A 594 28.74 7.37 40.00
CA ILE A 594 28.35 7.87 41.32
C ILE A 594 26.84 7.75 41.49
N ALA A 595 26.04 8.21 40.53
CA ALA A 595 24.57 8.15 40.61
C ALA A 595 24.06 6.71 40.70
N ARG A 596 24.76 5.73 40.10
CA ARG A 596 24.41 4.30 40.17
C ARG A 596 25.01 3.56 41.37
N LYS A 597 25.82 4.23 42.21
CA LYS A 597 26.56 3.63 43.33
C LYS A 597 27.48 2.48 42.87
N ASP A 598 28.17 2.67 41.74
CA ASP A 598 29.14 1.72 41.21
C ASP A 598 30.56 2.08 41.68
N ASP A 599 30.84 1.77 42.96
CA ASP A 599 32.14 2.05 43.59
C ASP A 599 33.30 1.35 42.85
N ALA A 600 33.06 0.14 42.32
CA ALA A 600 34.08 -0.63 41.61
C ALA A 600 34.49 0.03 40.29
N MET A 601 33.53 0.56 39.51
CA MET A 601 33.84 1.32 38.29
C MET A 601 34.42 2.70 38.62
N LEU A 602 33.96 3.36 39.68
CA LEU A 602 34.53 4.62 40.15
C LEU A 602 36.03 4.47 40.46
N GLU A 603 36.42 3.45 41.21
CA GLU A 603 37.84 3.15 41.49
C GLU A 603 38.65 2.86 40.22
N ARG A 604 38.04 2.22 39.21
CA ARG A 604 38.70 1.96 37.92
C ARG A 604 38.96 3.27 37.16
N LEU A 605 37.97 4.14 37.07
CA LEU A 605 38.10 5.45 36.41
C LEU A 605 39.14 6.33 37.13
N GLN A 606 39.16 6.30 38.45
CA GLN A 606 40.17 7.02 39.25
C GLN A 606 41.58 6.48 39.01
N ARG A 607 41.76 5.16 38.93
CA ARG A 607 43.04 4.54 38.53
C ARG A 607 43.47 4.93 37.12
N ALA A 608 42.52 5.14 36.22
CA ALA A 608 42.77 5.65 34.87
C ALA A 608 43.01 7.17 34.83
N GLY A 609 42.94 7.87 35.97
CA GLY A 609 43.28 9.29 36.09
C GLY A 609 42.10 10.25 36.24
N ALA A 610 40.85 9.77 36.32
CA ALA A 610 39.70 10.64 36.59
C ALA A 610 39.76 11.20 38.02
N LYS A 611 39.61 12.52 38.15
CA LYS A 611 39.59 13.21 39.44
C LYS A 611 38.22 13.79 39.74
N LEU A 612 37.82 13.78 41.01
CA LEU A 612 36.54 14.33 41.47
C LEU A 612 36.52 15.88 41.45
N ASP A 613 37.70 16.50 41.36
CA ASP A 613 37.93 17.95 41.29
C ASP A 613 38.52 18.37 39.92
N ASP A 614 38.34 17.57 38.87
CA ASP A 614 38.89 17.90 37.54
C ASP A 614 38.28 19.20 37.00
N PRO A 615 39.09 20.19 36.59
CA PRO A 615 38.61 21.50 36.14
C PRO A 615 37.83 21.45 34.81
N ARG A 616 37.86 20.32 34.09
CA ARG A 616 37.07 20.12 32.86
C ARG A 616 35.61 19.77 33.14
N LEU A 617 35.26 19.43 34.39
CA LEU A 617 33.87 19.23 34.80
C LEU A 617 33.11 20.57 34.68
N PRO A 618 31.85 20.55 34.22
CA PRO A 618 31.11 21.76 33.86
C PRO A 618 30.82 22.68 35.05
N THR A 619 30.67 23.98 34.79
CA THR A 619 30.71 25.04 35.82
C THR A 619 29.37 25.72 36.17
N ALA A 620 28.25 25.47 35.46
CA ALA A 620 26.85 25.80 35.87
C ALA A 620 25.78 25.42 34.81
N PRO A 621 24.53 25.02 35.17
CA PRO A 621 24.08 24.56 36.50
C PRO A 621 24.69 23.19 36.88
N ALA A 622 25.53 22.66 36.00
CA ALA A 622 26.31 21.44 36.16
C ALA A 622 27.58 21.60 37.03
N GLU A 623 27.79 22.79 37.63
CA GLU A 623 28.83 23.05 38.65
C GLU A 623 28.84 21.98 39.73
N TYR A 624 27.66 21.56 40.17
CA TYR A 624 27.48 20.60 41.26
C TYR A 624 27.13 19.21 40.73
N ALA A 625 27.47 18.88 39.48
CA ALA A 625 27.06 17.64 38.84
C ALA A 625 27.39 16.39 39.70
N LEU A 626 28.60 16.32 40.25
CA LEU A 626 28.98 15.17 41.09
C LEU A 626 28.25 15.15 42.44
N LEU A 627 27.99 16.30 43.06
CA LEU A 627 27.15 16.37 44.27
C LEU A 627 25.70 15.96 43.95
N ASN A 628 25.17 16.36 42.80
CA ASN A 628 23.83 15.98 42.34
C ASN A 628 23.76 14.47 42.08
N ALA A 629 24.80 13.88 41.46
CA ALA A 629 24.91 12.44 41.31
C ALA A 629 24.94 11.72 42.67
N ALA A 630 25.63 12.29 43.67
CA ALA A 630 25.64 11.76 45.02
C ALA A 630 24.22 11.69 45.62
N LEU A 631 23.40 12.72 45.40
CA LEU A 631 22.00 12.73 45.84
C LEU A 631 21.17 11.62 45.18
N LEU A 632 21.45 11.29 43.91
CA LEU A 632 20.77 10.22 43.16
C LEU A 632 21.20 8.80 43.57
N SER A 633 22.34 8.66 44.26
CA SER A 633 22.88 7.35 44.66
C SER A 633 22.14 6.69 45.83
N GLY A 634 21.35 7.48 46.59
CA GLY A 634 20.76 7.03 47.86
C GLY A 634 21.76 6.91 49.01
N ASP A 635 23.01 7.37 48.83
CA ASP A 635 24.09 7.29 49.82
C ASP A 635 24.51 8.68 50.32
N ALA A 636 24.08 9.03 51.54
CA ALA A 636 24.42 10.31 52.16
C ALA A 636 25.94 10.43 52.44
N ALA A 637 26.67 9.31 52.57
CA ALA A 637 28.12 9.33 52.74
C ALA A 637 28.84 9.74 51.43
N ALA A 638 28.27 9.42 50.26
CA ALA A 638 28.80 9.86 48.97
C ALA A 638 28.81 11.39 48.86
N LEU A 639 27.75 12.06 49.35
CA LEU A 639 27.66 13.52 49.35
C LEU A 639 28.81 14.17 50.14
N ARG A 640 29.09 13.67 51.35
CA ARG A 640 30.22 14.15 52.17
C ARG A 640 31.56 13.90 51.50
N ARG A 641 31.75 12.71 50.93
CA ARG A 641 33.00 12.31 50.25
C ARG A 641 33.30 13.22 49.06
N ILE A 642 32.30 13.50 48.22
CA ILE A 642 32.46 14.33 47.02
C ILE A 642 32.68 15.79 47.41
N SER A 643 31.92 16.30 48.38
CA SER A 643 32.10 17.65 48.93
C SER A 643 33.50 17.87 49.49
N GLN A 644 34.05 16.88 50.21
CA GLN A 644 35.43 16.94 50.70
C GLN A 644 36.46 16.90 49.57
N ALA A 645 36.19 16.13 48.52
CA ALA A 645 37.11 15.95 47.41
C ALA A 645 37.18 17.17 46.48
N ASN A 646 36.07 17.86 46.24
CA ASN A 646 35.99 18.97 45.28
C ASN A 646 35.81 20.36 45.94
N GLY A 647 35.67 20.43 47.26
CA GLY A 647 35.52 21.67 48.02
C GLY A 647 34.15 22.35 47.90
N GLN A 648 33.18 21.75 47.20
CA GLN A 648 31.85 22.32 47.02
C GLN A 648 30.97 22.05 48.24
N PRO A 649 30.18 23.02 48.72
CA PRO A 649 29.36 22.85 49.90
C PRO A 649 28.15 21.94 49.60
N PRO A 650 27.79 21.01 50.51
CA PRO A 650 26.63 20.13 50.31
C PRO A 650 25.29 20.88 50.17
N ALA A 651 25.21 22.11 50.69
CA ALA A 651 24.05 22.98 50.59
C ALA A 651 23.74 23.43 49.15
N ASP A 652 24.75 23.42 48.28
CA ASP A 652 24.61 23.81 46.86
C ASP A 652 24.20 22.66 45.95
N ALA A 653 24.19 21.42 46.47
CA ALA A 653 23.72 20.27 45.73
C ALA A 653 22.24 20.42 45.32
N CYS A 654 21.92 19.92 44.14
CA CYS A 654 20.62 20.05 43.49
C CYS A 654 20.03 18.67 43.20
N LEU A 655 18.92 18.33 43.86
CA LEU A 655 18.11 17.18 43.48
C LEU A 655 17.30 17.55 42.22
N LEU A 656 17.63 16.95 41.08
CA LEU A 656 17.01 17.25 39.78
C LEU A 656 15.52 16.92 39.76
N SER A 657 14.77 17.56 38.86
CA SER A 657 13.32 17.31 38.71
C SER A 657 13.07 15.88 38.26
N GLY A 658 12.11 15.21 38.89
CA GLY A 658 11.79 13.79 38.65
C GLY A 658 12.59 12.80 39.50
N ALA A 659 13.56 13.28 40.29
CA ALA A 659 14.35 12.43 41.19
C ALA A 659 13.89 12.49 42.65
N GLU A 660 12.82 13.23 42.96
CA GLU A 660 12.33 13.45 44.32
C GLU A 660 11.91 12.13 45.02
N GLY A 661 11.55 11.10 44.25
CA GLY A 661 11.15 9.79 44.78
C GLY A 661 12.21 9.10 45.62
N ILE A 662 13.49 9.35 45.36
CA ILE A 662 14.57 8.74 46.15
C ILE A 662 14.52 9.09 47.64
N LEU A 663 13.96 10.26 47.97
CA LEU A 663 13.75 10.70 49.36
C LEU A 663 12.69 9.86 50.09
N LEU A 664 11.75 9.26 49.33
CA LEU A 664 10.67 8.42 49.85
C LEU A 664 11.01 6.94 49.80
N ASP A 665 11.80 6.50 48.82
CA ASP A 665 12.18 5.09 48.64
C ASP A 665 13.15 4.59 49.72
N THR A 666 13.94 5.50 50.31
CA THR A 666 14.96 5.18 51.31
C THR A 666 14.62 5.81 52.66
N PRO A 667 14.04 5.06 53.63
CA PRO A 667 13.68 5.60 54.95
C PRO A 667 14.86 6.24 55.67
N GLY A 668 14.67 7.46 56.20
CA GLY A 668 15.70 8.21 56.92
C GLY A 668 16.78 8.85 56.03
N TYR A 669 16.74 8.64 54.71
CA TYR A 669 17.71 9.20 53.80
C TYR A 669 17.73 10.72 53.80
N PHE A 670 16.55 11.36 53.79
CA PHE A 670 16.51 12.82 53.81
C PHE A 670 17.10 13.39 55.10
N ALA A 671 16.85 12.78 56.25
CA ALA A 671 17.49 13.16 57.51
C ALA A 671 19.02 12.98 57.46
N ALA A 672 19.52 11.88 56.89
CA ALA A 672 20.96 11.67 56.70
C ALA A 672 21.59 12.71 55.75
N LEU A 673 20.86 13.13 54.69
CA LEU A 673 21.28 14.23 53.82
C LEU A 673 21.35 15.57 54.58
N ARG A 674 20.40 15.83 55.48
CA ARG A 674 20.41 17.02 56.35
C ARG A 674 21.64 17.03 57.25
N GLU A 675 22.00 15.90 57.85
CA GLU A 675 23.24 15.76 58.63
C GLU A 675 24.50 15.89 57.76
N ALA A 676 24.40 15.59 56.47
CA ALA A 676 25.48 15.81 55.50
C ALA A 676 25.56 17.26 55.00
N GLY A 677 24.66 18.16 55.44
CA GLY A 677 24.67 19.58 55.10
C GLY A 677 23.82 19.97 53.89
N PHE A 678 23.02 19.03 53.33
CA PHE A 678 22.08 19.33 52.25
C PHE A 678 20.88 20.13 52.79
N THR A 679 20.60 21.29 52.19
CA THR A 679 19.50 22.15 52.65
C THR A 679 18.23 22.04 51.81
N GLY A 680 18.37 21.72 50.51
CA GLY A 680 17.25 21.65 49.56
C GLY A 680 16.61 23.01 49.22
N THR A 681 17.23 24.12 49.63
CA THR A 681 16.67 25.48 49.51
C THR A 681 17.12 26.23 48.25
N ARG A 682 18.05 25.67 47.47
CA ARG A 682 18.56 26.29 46.25
C ARG A 682 17.52 26.21 45.13
N ASN A 683 16.88 27.33 44.79
CA ASN A 683 15.84 27.39 43.75
C ASN A 683 16.41 27.38 42.31
N ALA A 684 17.72 27.58 42.15
CA ALA A 684 18.41 27.60 40.84
C ALA A 684 18.57 26.21 40.20
N CYS A 685 18.08 25.15 40.85
CA CYS A 685 18.26 23.76 40.42
C CYS A 685 17.38 23.34 39.21
N VAL A 686 16.31 24.08 38.90
CA VAL A 686 15.38 23.77 37.80
C VAL A 686 14.97 25.07 37.08
N ARG A 687 14.83 25.03 35.75
CA ARG A 687 14.25 26.15 34.99
C ARG A 687 12.81 26.40 35.48
N GLY A 688 12.55 27.59 36.03
CA GLY A 688 11.24 27.97 36.58
C GLY A 688 11.17 28.11 38.10
N ALA A 689 12.30 27.94 38.82
CA ALA A 689 12.47 28.32 40.23
C ALA A 689 11.44 27.74 41.22
N VAL A 690 10.98 26.50 41.01
CA VAL A 690 10.07 25.82 41.95
C VAL A 690 10.90 25.18 43.08
N PRO A 691 10.67 25.54 44.36
CA PRO A 691 11.41 24.97 45.48
C PRO A 691 11.24 23.44 45.59
N LEU A 692 12.24 22.74 46.14
CA LEU A 692 12.16 21.29 46.38
C LEU A 692 10.92 20.90 47.19
N SER A 693 10.56 21.72 48.19
CA SER A 693 9.35 21.52 49.00
C SER A 693 8.08 21.45 48.16
N GLN A 694 7.93 22.37 47.19
CA GLN A 694 6.77 22.40 46.32
C GLN A 694 6.78 21.24 45.31
N ARG A 695 7.96 20.84 44.79
CA ARG A 695 8.07 19.68 43.89
C ARG A 695 7.71 18.37 44.57
N VAL A 696 8.22 18.12 45.79
CA VAL A 696 7.88 16.92 46.57
C VAL A 696 6.38 16.89 46.89
N VAL A 697 5.79 18.01 47.32
CA VAL A 697 4.35 18.08 47.61
C VAL A 697 3.51 17.86 46.34
N LEU A 698 3.88 18.46 45.20
CA LEU A 698 3.19 18.23 43.92
C LEU A 698 3.33 16.78 43.43
N GLY A 699 4.51 16.16 43.59
CA GLY A 699 4.75 14.76 43.25
C GLY A 699 3.88 13.82 44.08
N LEU A 700 3.80 14.02 45.39
CA LEU A 700 2.92 13.27 46.29
C LEU A 700 1.42 13.38 45.91
N LEU A 701 1.00 14.50 45.33
CA LEU A 701 -0.38 14.73 44.87
C LEU A 701 -0.67 14.12 43.49
N ASN A 702 0.29 14.15 42.56
CA ASN A 702 0.06 13.81 41.15
C ASN A 702 0.48 12.39 40.78
N GLU A 703 1.55 11.83 41.35
CA GLU A 703 2.04 10.50 40.97
C GLU A 703 1.51 9.41 41.90
N GLN A 704 1.11 8.28 41.31
CA GLN A 704 0.60 7.13 42.07
C GLN A 704 1.74 6.31 42.69
N GLN A 705 2.94 6.32 42.08
CA GLN A 705 4.14 5.64 42.60
C GLN A 705 4.69 6.30 43.87
N LEU A 706 4.76 7.64 43.93
CA LEU A 706 5.16 8.39 45.14
C LEU A 706 4.20 8.16 46.33
N ALA A 707 2.96 7.75 46.05
CA ALA A 707 1.91 7.50 47.05
C ALA A 707 1.93 6.08 47.67
N VAL A 708 2.85 5.19 47.25
CA VAL A 708 3.02 3.84 47.83
C VAL A 708 4.02 3.84 48.99
N ALA A 709 4.71 4.95 49.23
CA ALA A 709 5.65 5.10 50.34
C ALA A 709 4.96 4.90 51.70
N ARG A 710 5.70 4.33 52.67
CA ARG A 710 5.19 4.13 54.03
C ARG A 710 4.79 5.48 54.64
N HIS A 711 3.63 5.52 55.30
CA HIS A 711 3.10 6.73 55.95
C HIS A 711 4.15 7.45 56.80
N ASP A 712 4.90 6.73 57.64
CA ASP A 712 5.92 7.33 58.51
C ASP A 712 7.08 7.99 57.74
N THR A 713 7.43 7.45 56.57
CA THR A 713 8.46 8.02 55.68
C THR A 713 7.97 9.30 55.02
N VAL A 714 6.71 9.33 54.56
CA VAL A 714 6.09 10.55 54.02
C VAL A 714 6.00 11.64 55.09
N VAL A 715 5.60 11.26 56.31
CA VAL A 715 5.54 12.18 57.45
C VAL A 715 6.92 12.73 57.81
N ASP A 716 7.95 11.88 57.87
CA ASP A 716 9.34 12.33 58.11
C ASP A 716 9.79 13.32 57.03
N VAL A 717 9.63 12.99 55.75
CA VAL A 717 10.02 13.89 54.65
C VAL A 717 9.28 15.24 54.72
N LEU A 718 7.97 15.25 54.95
CA LEU A 718 7.19 16.49 55.11
C LEU A 718 7.64 17.30 56.34
N ARG A 719 8.02 16.65 57.44
CA ARG A 719 8.60 17.32 58.62
C ARG A 719 9.97 17.93 58.32
N GLN A 720 10.84 17.23 57.60
CA GLN A 720 12.13 17.76 57.17
C GLN A 720 11.97 18.97 56.23
N LEU A 721 10.99 18.94 55.32
CA LEU A 721 10.65 20.08 54.47
C LEU A 721 10.18 21.27 55.31
N LYS A 722 9.28 21.05 56.27
CA LYS A 722 8.79 22.09 57.18
C LYS A 722 9.90 22.68 58.05
N ALA A 723 10.79 21.85 58.59
CA ALA A 723 11.96 22.29 59.35
C ALA A 723 12.93 23.14 58.51
N SER A 724 12.87 23.01 57.18
CA SER A 724 13.62 23.81 56.21
C SER A 724 12.90 25.10 55.76
N GLY A 725 11.77 25.45 56.40
CA GLY A 725 11.00 26.67 56.13
C GLY A 725 9.90 26.53 55.08
N ALA A 726 9.56 25.30 54.66
CA ALA A 726 8.43 25.09 53.74
C ALA A 726 7.08 25.32 54.44
N ASP A 727 6.20 26.10 53.81
CA ASP A 727 4.80 26.24 54.24
C ASP A 727 3.94 25.15 53.59
N LEU A 728 3.48 24.18 54.39
CA LEU A 728 2.59 23.11 53.94
C LEU A 728 1.17 23.59 53.62
N ASN A 729 0.82 24.83 53.99
CA ASN A 729 -0.48 25.45 53.72
C ASN A 729 -0.47 26.37 52.50
N ALA A 730 0.69 26.56 51.87
CA ALA A 730 0.81 27.39 50.68
C ALA A 730 -0.13 26.90 49.58
N THR A 731 -0.72 27.85 48.86
CA THR A 731 -1.62 27.53 47.75
C THR A 731 -0.82 27.12 46.50
N LEU A 732 -1.30 26.09 45.83
CA LEU A 732 -0.81 25.63 44.53
C LEU A 732 -1.21 26.62 43.44
N ARG A 733 -0.74 26.40 42.20
CA ARG A 733 -1.01 27.30 41.06
C ARG A 733 -2.51 27.45 40.73
N ASP A 734 -3.33 26.44 41.04
CA ASP A 734 -4.79 26.46 40.87
C ASP A 734 -5.51 27.15 42.05
N GLY A 735 -4.76 27.69 43.02
CA GLY A 735 -5.26 28.34 44.22
C GLY A 735 -5.62 27.38 45.35
N SER A 736 -5.57 26.05 45.16
CA SER A 736 -5.89 25.05 46.19
C SER A 736 -4.76 24.83 47.19
N THR A 737 -5.05 24.40 48.43
CA THR A 737 -4.00 23.92 49.34
C THR A 737 -3.67 22.45 49.04
N ALA A 738 -2.47 21.99 49.45
CA ALA A 738 -2.08 20.59 49.29
C ALA A 738 -3.07 19.63 49.98
N LEU A 739 -3.54 19.99 51.18
CA LEU A 739 -4.56 19.25 51.91
C LEU A 739 -5.89 19.19 51.15
N ASN A 740 -6.37 20.31 50.60
CA ASN A 740 -7.61 20.34 49.81
C ASN A 740 -7.52 19.45 48.56
N THR A 741 -6.36 19.44 47.90
CA THR A 741 -6.15 18.58 46.72
C THR A 741 -6.09 17.11 47.10
N ALA A 742 -5.39 16.73 48.18
CA ALA A 742 -5.37 15.35 48.67
C ALA A 742 -6.78 14.83 48.98
N ILE A 743 -7.61 15.66 49.61
CA ILE A 743 -9.01 15.36 49.90
C ILE A 743 -9.83 15.21 48.63
N ARG A 744 -9.72 16.15 47.68
CA ARG A 744 -10.43 16.08 46.39
C ARG A 744 -10.10 14.83 45.58
N LEU A 745 -8.85 14.35 45.67
CA LEU A 745 -8.38 13.13 45.03
C LEU A 745 -8.70 11.85 45.83
N GLY A 746 -9.32 11.96 47.01
CA GLY A 746 -9.67 10.83 47.87
C GLY A 746 -8.48 10.14 48.55
N ARG A 747 -7.31 10.78 48.61
CA ARG A 747 -6.06 10.20 49.15
C ARG A 747 -5.98 10.37 50.67
N THR A 748 -6.69 9.51 51.41
CA THR A 748 -6.85 9.59 52.88
C THR A 748 -5.52 9.49 53.62
N GLU A 749 -4.64 8.57 53.22
CA GLU A 749 -3.33 8.35 53.83
C GLU A 749 -2.40 9.55 53.65
N LEU A 750 -2.47 10.21 52.49
CA LEU A 750 -1.71 11.43 52.21
C LEU A 750 -2.26 12.63 53.01
N ALA A 751 -3.59 12.73 53.14
CA ALA A 751 -4.22 13.74 53.98
C ALA A 751 -3.82 13.58 55.46
N ASP A 752 -3.79 12.33 55.97
CA ASP A 752 -3.32 12.03 57.34
C ASP A 752 -1.85 12.40 57.50
N ALA A 753 -0.99 12.05 56.52
CA ALA A 753 0.43 12.38 56.55
C ALA A 753 0.70 13.90 56.54
N LEU A 754 -0.03 14.67 55.73
CA LEU A 754 0.05 16.14 55.69
C LEU A 754 -0.33 16.75 57.05
N LEU A 755 -1.42 16.26 57.67
CA LEU A 755 -1.88 16.71 58.98
C LEU A 755 -0.89 16.30 60.10
N ALA A 756 -0.37 15.08 60.08
CA ALA A 756 0.62 14.57 61.02
C ALA A 756 2.00 15.25 60.90
N ALA A 757 2.31 15.83 59.75
CA ALA A 757 3.46 16.72 59.53
C ALA A 757 3.17 18.18 59.94
N GLY A 758 1.93 18.50 60.32
CA GLY A 758 1.49 19.78 60.84
C GLY A 758 1.06 20.78 59.78
N ALA A 759 0.45 20.32 58.69
CA ALA A 759 -0.44 21.17 57.88
C ALA A 759 -1.69 21.55 58.70
N SER A 760 -2.22 22.75 58.49
CA SER A 760 -3.40 23.22 59.21
C SER A 760 -4.67 22.57 58.64
N PRO A 761 -5.50 21.95 59.48
CA PRO A 761 -6.78 21.38 59.03
C PRO A 761 -7.81 22.45 58.61
N ASP A 762 -7.58 23.71 58.97
CA ASP A 762 -8.52 24.82 58.75
C ASP A 762 -8.05 25.80 57.67
N ALA A 763 -6.90 25.56 57.05
CA ALA A 763 -6.38 26.41 55.98
C ALA A 763 -7.40 26.48 54.83
N ALA A 764 -7.75 27.71 54.42
CA ALA A 764 -8.62 27.96 53.30
C ALA A 764 -7.82 28.12 52.01
N ASP A 765 -8.35 27.61 50.90
CA ASP A 765 -7.81 27.90 49.57
C ASP A 765 -8.13 29.33 49.10
N ALA A 766 -7.62 29.72 47.93
CA ALA A 766 -7.85 31.04 47.36
C ALA A 766 -9.33 31.38 47.08
N ASN A 767 -10.22 30.37 47.04
CA ASN A 767 -11.66 30.53 46.87
C ASN A 767 -12.41 30.54 48.22
N GLY A 768 -11.68 30.57 49.34
CA GLY A 768 -12.24 30.53 50.68
C GLY A 768 -12.75 29.16 51.11
N ARG A 769 -12.35 28.06 50.46
CA ARG A 769 -12.78 26.70 50.84
C ARG A 769 -11.79 26.06 51.80
N SER A 770 -12.25 25.65 52.98
CA SER A 770 -11.47 24.82 53.91
C SER A 770 -11.46 23.35 53.49
N ALA A 771 -10.56 22.57 54.10
CA ALA A 771 -10.51 21.11 53.93
C ALA A 771 -11.84 20.43 54.27
N ALA A 772 -12.54 20.92 55.30
CA ALA A 772 -13.87 20.44 55.67
C ALA A 772 -14.91 20.72 54.57
N TRP A 773 -14.89 21.92 53.98
CA TRP A 773 -15.78 22.26 52.87
C TRP A 773 -15.56 21.35 51.65
N VAL A 774 -14.30 21.13 51.27
CA VAL A 774 -13.97 20.25 50.13
C VAL A 774 -14.38 18.81 50.38
N ALA A 775 -14.21 18.28 51.61
CA ALA A 775 -14.67 16.94 51.97
C ALA A 775 -16.20 16.79 51.87
N LEU A 776 -16.95 17.86 52.18
CA LEU A 776 -18.40 17.91 52.06
C LEU A 776 -18.86 18.02 50.60
N GLU A 777 -18.24 18.89 49.81
CA GLU A 777 -18.50 19.07 48.37
C GLU A 777 -18.23 17.77 47.57
N THR A 778 -17.17 17.04 47.93
CA THR A 778 -16.73 15.84 47.22
C THR A 778 -17.34 14.53 47.73
N GLY A 779 -18.24 14.59 48.72
CA GLY A 779 -18.97 13.39 49.11
C GLY A 779 -18.24 12.45 50.10
N GLN A 780 -17.27 12.94 50.90
CA GLN A 780 -16.35 12.09 51.68
C GLN A 780 -16.50 12.23 53.22
N PRO A 781 -17.43 11.50 53.87
CA PRO A 781 -17.67 11.61 55.30
C PRO A 781 -16.49 11.12 56.15
N ASN A 782 -15.74 10.12 55.70
CA ASN A 782 -14.57 9.60 56.42
C ASN A 782 -13.45 10.64 56.54
N MET A 783 -13.33 11.54 55.55
CA MET A 783 -12.35 12.61 55.58
C MET A 783 -12.69 13.66 56.66
N LEU A 784 -13.98 13.87 56.95
CA LEU A 784 -14.39 14.73 58.07
C LEU A 784 -14.01 14.11 59.43
N ALA A 785 -14.09 12.79 59.58
CA ALA A 785 -13.60 12.12 60.78
C ALA A 785 -12.08 12.26 60.94
N LEU A 786 -11.32 12.13 59.84
CA LEU A 786 -9.87 12.35 59.85
C LEU A 786 -9.51 13.79 60.23
N LEU A 787 -10.19 14.78 59.64
CA LEU A 787 -10.01 16.20 59.97
C LEU A 787 -10.37 16.49 61.44
N ALA A 788 -11.44 15.87 61.96
CA ALA A 788 -11.83 15.99 63.38
C ALA A 788 -10.76 15.42 64.32
N LYS A 789 -10.16 14.27 63.99
CA LYS A 789 -9.04 13.68 64.74
C LYS A 789 -7.84 14.61 64.84
N HIS A 790 -7.62 15.46 63.82
CA HIS A 790 -6.58 16.49 63.80
C HIS A 790 -7.06 17.88 64.25
N ASN A 791 -8.19 17.95 64.97
CA ASN A 791 -8.76 19.16 65.58
C ASN A 791 -9.25 20.25 64.59
N ALA A 792 -9.87 19.87 63.46
CA ALA A 792 -10.52 20.82 62.55
C ALA A 792 -11.75 21.51 63.16
N HIS A 793 -11.97 22.78 62.81
CA HIS A 793 -13.08 23.61 63.31
C HIS A 793 -14.25 23.66 62.30
N PHE A 794 -15.26 22.81 62.50
CA PHE A 794 -16.40 22.69 61.58
C PHE A 794 -17.43 23.83 61.66
N ASP A 795 -17.66 24.41 62.85
CA ASP A 795 -18.66 25.48 63.06
C ASP A 795 -18.32 26.80 62.34
N LYS A 796 -17.03 26.99 62.01
CA LYS A 796 -16.50 28.16 61.31
C LYS A 796 -15.71 27.78 60.07
N ALA A 797 -15.95 26.58 59.53
CA ALA A 797 -15.27 26.11 58.33
C ALA A 797 -15.48 27.13 57.20
N SER A 798 -14.37 27.63 56.66
CA SER A 798 -14.40 28.59 55.56
C SER A 798 -15.12 27.98 54.35
N ALA A 799 -16.06 28.74 53.77
CA ALA A 799 -16.87 28.37 52.62
C ALA A 799 -16.79 29.44 51.52
N PRO A 800 -17.09 29.09 50.25
CA PRO A 800 -17.16 30.06 49.16
C PRO A 800 -18.14 31.20 49.45
N ALA A 801 -17.91 32.35 48.83
CA ALA A 801 -18.75 33.53 48.99
C ALA A 801 -20.25 33.22 48.78
N GLY A 802 -21.07 33.60 49.76
CA GLY A 802 -22.52 33.37 49.75
C GLY A 802 -22.98 32.01 50.26
N GLN A 803 -22.07 31.14 50.71
CA GLN A 803 -22.39 29.81 51.24
C GLN A 803 -21.97 29.63 52.70
N SER A 804 -22.54 28.63 53.37
CA SER A 804 -22.26 28.30 54.78
C SER A 804 -22.10 26.81 54.93
N PHE A 805 -20.97 26.36 55.50
CA PHE A 805 -20.68 24.95 55.72
C PHE A 805 -21.78 24.25 56.53
N SER A 806 -22.24 24.88 57.62
CA SER A 806 -23.26 24.33 58.50
C SER A 806 -24.64 24.24 57.84
N THR A 807 -25.00 25.22 56.99
CA THR A 807 -26.26 25.21 56.24
C THR A 807 -26.25 24.14 55.14
N THR A 808 -25.15 24.02 54.40
CA THR A 808 -25.03 22.99 53.34
C THR A 808 -25.01 21.59 53.93
N LEU A 809 -24.28 21.36 55.03
CA LEU A 809 -24.29 20.10 55.76
C LEU A 809 -25.70 19.72 56.24
N ALA A 810 -26.46 20.68 56.77
CA ALA A 810 -27.81 20.43 57.30
C ALA A 810 -28.88 20.18 56.22
N CYS A 811 -28.78 20.84 55.06
CA CYS A 811 -29.88 20.87 54.07
C CYS A 811 -29.60 20.12 52.76
N HIS A 812 -28.33 19.82 52.45
CA HIS A 812 -27.92 19.34 51.13
C HIS A 812 -27.03 18.09 51.15
N THR A 813 -26.79 17.46 52.31
CA THR A 813 -25.94 16.27 52.44
C THR A 813 -26.69 15.06 53.01
N THR A 814 -26.11 13.87 52.88
CA THR A 814 -26.71 12.62 53.38
C THR A 814 -26.54 12.49 54.91
N PRO A 815 -27.41 11.72 55.61
CA PRO A 815 -27.31 11.50 57.06
C PRO A 815 -25.97 10.92 57.54
N ALA A 816 -25.18 10.31 56.63
CA ALA A 816 -23.87 9.77 56.91
C ALA A 816 -22.87 10.85 57.40
N PHE A 817 -22.90 12.07 56.85
CA PHE A 817 -21.98 13.14 57.22
C PHE A 817 -22.17 13.61 58.67
N SER A 818 -23.43 13.89 59.03
CA SER A 818 -23.80 14.31 60.38
C SER A 818 -23.56 13.21 61.41
N THR A 819 -23.76 11.94 61.01
CA THR A 819 -23.48 10.78 61.87
C THR A 819 -21.98 10.62 62.12
N THR A 820 -21.15 10.73 61.09
CA THR A 820 -19.68 10.59 61.19
C THR A 820 -19.06 11.69 62.05
N LEU A 821 -19.48 12.95 61.90
CA LEU A 821 -19.02 14.05 62.76
C LEU A 821 -19.46 13.87 64.22
N LYS A 822 -20.69 13.41 64.45
CA LYS A 822 -21.19 13.11 65.81
C LYS A 822 -20.39 11.98 66.46
N ASN A 823 -20.09 10.92 65.71
CA ASN A 823 -19.26 9.81 66.17
C ASN A 823 -17.80 10.23 66.43
N ALA A 824 -17.30 11.24 65.72
CA ALA A 824 -16.00 11.86 65.95
C ALA A 824 -16.00 12.88 67.12
N GLY A 825 -17.10 13.02 67.86
CA GLY A 825 -17.20 13.92 69.03
C GLY A 825 -17.43 15.40 68.69
N VAL A 826 -17.73 15.73 67.44
CA VAL A 826 -17.96 17.11 66.99
C VAL A 826 -19.41 17.51 67.26
N THR A 827 -19.62 18.59 68.00
CA THR A 827 -20.95 19.17 68.24
C THR A 827 -21.14 20.41 67.36
N LEU A 828 -22.09 20.36 66.42
CA LEU A 828 -22.41 21.47 65.53
C LEU A 828 -23.57 22.31 66.06
N LYS A 829 -23.54 23.63 65.81
CA LYS A 829 -24.70 24.51 66.11
C LYS A 829 -25.90 24.18 65.20
N GLN A 830 -27.10 24.06 65.78
CA GLN A 830 -28.33 23.77 65.02
C GLN A 830 -28.67 24.90 64.03
N VAL A 831 -28.87 24.53 62.76
CA VAL A 831 -29.36 25.42 61.69
C VAL A 831 -30.61 24.78 61.08
N ALA A 832 -31.73 25.50 61.00
CA ALA A 832 -32.99 25.01 60.43
C ALA A 832 -33.08 25.35 58.92
N CYS A 833 -33.48 24.39 58.09
CA CYS A 833 -33.71 24.63 56.66
C CYS A 833 -34.99 25.46 56.44
N ALA A 834 -34.86 26.66 55.89
CA ALA A 834 -36.00 27.47 55.45
C ALA A 834 -36.37 27.11 54.00
N THR A 835 -37.61 26.71 53.75
CA THR A 835 -38.15 26.47 52.39
C THR A 835 -38.56 27.79 51.71
N PRO A 836 -38.30 27.95 50.40
CA PRO A 836 -39.06 28.91 49.60
C PRO A 836 -39.75 28.31 48.36
N ALA A 837 -41.06 28.62 48.29
CA ALA A 837 -41.94 28.95 47.17
C ALA A 837 -41.99 28.07 45.89
N THR A 838 -43.05 27.26 45.80
CA THR A 838 -43.60 26.66 44.58
C THR A 838 -44.53 27.63 43.85
N THR A 839 -44.32 27.81 42.55
CA THR A 839 -45.37 28.24 41.61
C THR A 839 -45.43 27.28 40.41
N ARG A 840 -46.61 26.68 40.25
CA ARG A 840 -47.17 26.00 39.05
C ARG A 840 -48.50 26.75 38.79
N PRO A 841 -49.13 26.79 37.58
CA PRO A 841 -49.45 25.60 36.79
C PRO A 841 -49.63 25.79 35.25
N SER A 842 -49.70 24.69 34.50
CA SER A 842 -50.95 24.22 33.82
C SER A 842 -50.69 23.46 32.50
N ALA A 843 -51.30 22.28 32.42
CA ALA A 843 -51.60 21.57 31.19
C ALA A 843 -53.13 21.50 31.07
N LYS A 844 -53.67 21.74 29.87
CA LYS A 844 -55.00 21.28 29.45
C LYS A 844 -54.92 20.90 27.97
N GLU A 845 -55.00 19.61 27.71
CA GLU A 845 -55.45 19.06 26.43
C GLU A 845 -56.99 19.04 26.40
N THR A 846 -57.60 19.42 25.28
CA THR A 846 -58.79 18.75 24.73
C THR A 846 -58.85 18.96 23.21
N GLY A 847 -58.90 17.87 22.44
CA GLY A 847 -59.09 17.88 20.98
C GLY A 847 -59.35 16.46 20.45
N LYS A 848 -60.42 16.28 19.68
CA LYS A 848 -61.12 15.02 19.35
C LYS A 848 -60.39 14.07 18.38
N GLN A 849 -60.80 12.79 18.42
CA GLN A 849 -60.40 11.67 17.55
C GLN A 849 -60.70 11.88 16.06
N GLY A 850 -59.77 11.44 15.21
CA GLY A 850 -59.96 11.19 13.79
C GLY A 850 -58.64 11.07 13.02
N THR A 851 -58.19 9.84 12.79
CA THR A 851 -57.22 9.39 11.75
C THR A 851 -55.72 9.70 11.93
N VAL A 852 -54.89 8.69 11.64
CA VAL A 852 -53.45 8.54 11.96
C VAL A 852 -52.60 9.79 11.68
N VAL A 853 -51.94 10.33 12.71
CA VAL A 853 -50.65 11.06 12.60
C VAL A 853 -49.89 10.93 13.93
N ARG A 854 -48.80 10.15 13.96
CA ARG A 854 -47.62 10.51 14.77
C ARG A 854 -46.33 10.15 14.03
N LEU A 855 -45.97 11.06 13.14
CA LEU A 855 -44.61 11.32 12.68
C LEU A 855 -43.80 11.92 13.87
N PRO A 856 -42.79 12.74 13.63
CA PRO A 856 -41.50 12.74 14.33
C PRO A 856 -41.07 11.52 15.16
N GLY A 857 -39.89 10.99 14.90
CA GLY A 857 -39.28 9.87 15.60
C GLY A 857 -38.23 9.17 14.74
N HIS A 858 -37.60 8.15 15.31
CA HIS A 858 -36.62 7.32 14.61
C HIS A 858 -37.34 6.13 13.97
N TYR A 859 -37.02 5.88 12.71
CA TYR A 859 -37.56 4.79 11.93
C TYR A 859 -36.43 3.95 11.35
N TYR A 860 -36.61 2.63 11.36
CA TYR A 860 -35.65 1.67 10.85
C TYR A 860 -36.23 0.89 9.69
N LEU A 861 -35.42 0.63 8.68
CA LEU A 861 -35.81 -0.17 7.52
C LEU A 861 -36.03 -1.63 7.92
N GLN A 862 -37.19 -2.20 7.58
CA GLN A 862 -37.53 -3.60 7.85
C GLN A 862 -37.69 -4.39 6.55
N GLY A 863 -37.06 -5.57 6.47
CA GLY A 863 -37.39 -6.61 5.46
C GLY A 863 -36.47 -6.72 4.23
N VAL A 864 -35.33 -6.04 4.18
CA VAL A 864 -34.33 -6.24 3.10
C VAL A 864 -33.16 -7.07 3.64
N ARG A 865 -32.79 -8.17 2.96
CA ARG A 865 -31.82 -9.16 3.47
C ARG A 865 -30.36 -8.66 3.56
N GLU A 866 -30.02 -7.47 3.05
CA GLU A 866 -28.62 -6.98 2.99
C GLU A 866 -28.45 -5.44 3.17
N VAL A 867 -29.36 -4.72 3.84
CA VAL A 867 -29.27 -3.24 3.96
C VAL A 867 -29.74 -2.75 5.34
N GLY A 868 -28.92 -1.93 6.02
CA GLY A 868 -29.33 -1.15 7.20
C GLY A 868 -29.68 0.28 6.79
N GLY A 869 -30.81 0.81 7.27
CA GLY A 869 -31.22 2.18 6.97
C GLY A 869 -32.03 2.80 8.10
N GLU A 870 -31.72 4.05 8.42
CA GLU A 870 -32.31 4.84 9.50
C GLU A 870 -32.89 6.15 8.95
N LEU A 871 -34.10 6.49 9.36
CA LEU A 871 -34.76 7.75 9.05
C LEU A 871 -35.23 8.39 10.35
N GLN A 872 -34.70 9.56 10.67
CA GLN A 872 -35.17 10.38 11.78
C GLN A 872 -35.99 11.54 11.23
N LEU A 873 -37.26 11.62 11.63
CA LEU A 873 -38.09 12.79 11.38
C LEU A 873 -38.11 13.64 12.64
N SER A 874 -37.67 14.89 12.55
CA SER A 874 -37.65 15.83 13.67
C SER A 874 -38.94 16.65 13.73
N LYS A 875 -39.33 17.06 14.94
CA LYS A 875 -40.56 17.84 15.20
C LYS A 875 -40.58 19.21 14.54
N ASP A 876 -39.41 19.75 14.21
CA ASP A 876 -39.22 21.02 13.53
C ASP A 876 -39.34 20.92 12.00
N GLY A 877 -39.76 19.77 11.47
CA GLY A 877 -39.93 19.57 10.02
C GLY A 877 -38.64 19.23 9.27
N ARG A 878 -37.56 18.89 9.99
CA ARG A 878 -36.31 18.39 9.38
C ARG A 878 -36.21 16.89 9.42
N PHE A 879 -35.54 16.27 8.45
CA PHE A 879 -35.23 14.85 8.47
C PHE A 879 -33.73 14.60 8.37
N ASP A 880 -33.30 13.48 8.96
CA ASP A 880 -31.99 12.88 8.79
C ASP A 880 -32.18 11.45 8.26
N TYR A 881 -31.50 11.11 7.18
CA TYR A 881 -31.61 9.83 6.51
C TYR A 881 -30.24 9.22 6.28
N VAL A 882 -30.08 7.95 6.65
CA VAL A 882 -28.86 7.17 6.47
C VAL A 882 -29.22 5.82 5.87
N MET A 883 -28.51 5.40 4.82
CA MET A 883 -28.63 4.07 4.25
C MET A 883 -27.25 3.53 3.88
N SER A 884 -26.92 2.34 4.37
CA SER A 884 -25.65 1.67 4.08
C SER A 884 -25.87 0.54 3.08
N TYR A 885 -25.23 0.63 1.91
CA TYR A 885 -25.29 -0.38 0.85
C TYR A 885 -23.87 -0.83 0.47
N GLY A 886 -23.47 -2.03 0.91
CA GLY A 886 -22.10 -2.51 0.71
C GLY A 886 -21.07 -1.63 1.45
N ALA A 887 -20.07 -1.12 0.72
CA ALA A 887 -19.03 -0.22 1.24
C ALA A 887 -19.37 1.29 1.10
N VAL A 888 -20.61 1.64 0.75
CA VAL A 888 -21.05 3.02 0.48
C VAL A 888 -22.18 3.41 1.42
N ASP A 889 -21.99 4.52 2.15
CA ASP A 889 -23.00 5.15 3.01
C ASP A 889 -23.65 6.33 2.28
N ILE A 890 -24.99 6.35 2.22
CA ILE A 890 -25.78 7.44 1.67
C ILE A 890 -26.39 8.22 2.83
N LEU A 891 -26.08 9.52 2.89
CA LEU A 891 -26.58 10.46 3.89
C LEU A 891 -27.40 11.56 3.22
N ALA A 892 -28.61 11.82 3.72
CA ALA A 892 -29.44 12.94 3.27
C ALA A 892 -30.09 13.65 4.46
N GLN A 893 -30.14 14.98 4.41
CA GLN A 893 -30.85 15.80 5.39
C GLN A 893 -31.62 16.88 4.66
N GLY A 894 -32.84 17.16 5.10
CA GLY A 894 -33.68 18.14 4.42
C GLY A 894 -34.92 18.49 5.20
N ALA A 895 -35.87 19.13 4.53
CA ALA A 895 -37.18 19.38 5.10
C ALA A 895 -38.11 18.22 4.75
N TRP A 896 -38.93 17.81 5.70
CA TRP A 896 -40.06 16.94 5.41
C TRP A 896 -41.37 17.68 5.62
N ARG A 897 -42.36 17.33 4.81
CA ARG A 897 -43.75 17.76 4.98
C ARG A 897 -44.68 16.57 4.86
N SER A 898 -45.84 16.63 5.51
CA SER A 898 -46.89 15.63 5.32
C SER A 898 -48.22 16.29 5.03
N ASP A 899 -48.99 15.65 4.15
CA ASP A 899 -50.38 16.01 3.84
C ASP A 899 -51.40 15.15 4.63
N GLY A 900 -50.93 14.36 5.59
CA GLY A 900 -51.76 13.48 6.43
C GLY A 900 -51.96 12.06 5.88
N LYS A 901 -51.54 11.79 4.64
CA LYS A 901 -51.49 10.42 4.07
C LYS A 901 -50.12 10.08 3.50
N ARG A 902 -49.39 11.10 3.05
CA ARG A 902 -48.07 11.02 2.44
C ARG A 902 -47.08 11.91 3.16
N VAL A 903 -45.82 11.52 3.15
CA VAL A 903 -44.68 12.23 3.70
C VAL A 903 -43.70 12.48 2.56
N TYR A 904 -43.36 13.73 2.32
CA TYR A 904 -42.41 14.15 1.31
C TYR A 904 -41.11 14.53 2.01
N LEU A 905 -39.99 13.95 1.58
CA LEU A 905 -38.64 14.29 2.02
C LEU A 905 -37.98 15.06 0.89
N ASP A 906 -37.60 16.31 1.16
CA ASP A 906 -37.01 17.25 0.20
C ASP A 906 -35.68 17.78 0.72
N THR A 907 -34.59 17.53 0.00
CA THR A 907 -33.33 18.25 0.21
C THR A 907 -33.31 19.54 -0.61
N PRO A 908 -32.70 20.64 -0.11
CA PRO A 908 -32.49 21.84 -0.93
C PRO A 908 -31.63 21.53 -2.17
N PRO A 909 -31.75 22.32 -3.26
CA PRO A 909 -30.94 22.14 -4.46
C PRO A 909 -29.44 22.31 -4.13
N ILE A 910 -28.60 21.43 -4.69
CA ILE A 910 -27.14 21.57 -4.57
C ILE A 910 -26.68 22.56 -5.65
N GLU A 911 -26.15 23.71 -5.25
CA GLU A 911 -25.45 24.58 -6.19
C GLU A 911 -24.13 23.93 -6.60
N PRO A 912 -23.86 23.77 -7.91
CA PRO A 912 -22.57 23.26 -8.35
C PRO A 912 -21.54 24.38 -8.33
N ILE A 913 -20.44 24.16 -7.63
CA ILE A 913 -19.04 24.40 -8.06
C ILE A 913 -18.14 24.20 -6.82
N SER A 914 -17.08 23.41 -6.96
CA SER A 914 -15.89 23.50 -6.10
C SER A 914 -14.82 24.20 -6.92
N VAL A 915 -14.39 25.39 -6.49
CA VAL A 915 -13.23 26.07 -7.09
C VAL A 915 -12.02 25.81 -6.21
N ILE A 916 -10.83 25.73 -6.81
CA ILE A 916 -9.57 25.94 -6.07
C ILE A 916 -9.71 27.29 -5.35
N ALA A 917 -9.79 27.24 -4.02
CA ALA A 917 -10.04 28.40 -3.17
C ALA A 917 -8.78 29.23 -2.95
N GLY A 918 -7.63 28.57 -3.00
CA GLY A 918 -6.33 29.21 -2.88
C GLY A 918 -5.19 28.25 -3.18
N VAL A 919 -4.07 28.81 -3.58
CA VAL A 919 -2.80 28.10 -3.75
C VAL A 919 -1.74 28.88 -3.00
N SER A 920 -0.95 28.21 -2.18
CA SER A 920 0.14 28.84 -1.43
C SER A 920 1.42 28.00 -1.51
N ALA A 921 2.55 28.68 -1.55
CA ALA A 921 3.86 28.08 -1.47
C ALA A 921 4.34 28.05 -0.01
N GLN A 922 4.90 26.93 0.42
CA GLN A 922 5.51 26.80 1.75
C GLN A 922 6.96 26.34 1.61
N THR A 923 7.87 27.06 2.28
CA THR A 923 9.26 26.68 2.45
C THR A 923 9.40 25.90 3.76
N ALA A 924 9.15 24.59 3.72
CA ALA A 924 9.37 23.73 4.88
C ALA A 924 10.86 23.32 5.00
N PRO A 925 11.42 23.20 6.22
CA PRO A 925 12.84 22.87 6.41
C PRO A 925 13.20 21.39 6.28
N ASP A 926 12.21 20.48 6.27
CA ASP A 926 12.43 19.07 6.66
C ASP A 926 12.20 18.00 5.56
N ASP A 927 12.09 18.37 4.27
CA ASP A 927 12.00 17.37 3.18
C ASP A 927 13.37 17.16 2.50
N PRO A 928 13.76 15.91 2.17
CA PRO A 928 15.05 15.60 1.55
C PRO A 928 15.23 16.41 0.25
N ALA A 929 16.44 16.91 0.06
CA ALA A 929 16.76 17.85 -1.00
C ALA A 929 16.32 17.32 -2.40
N ASP A 930 15.63 18.21 -3.14
CA ASP A 930 15.30 18.17 -4.57
C ASP A 930 13.93 17.59 -5.01
N LEU A 931 13.01 17.31 -4.08
CA LEU A 931 11.63 16.94 -4.45
C LEU A 931 10.63 18.07 -4.18
N LEU A 932 9.61 18.19 -5.04
CA LEU A 932 8.48 19.10 -4.86
C LEU A 932 7.29 18.33 -4.28
N THR A 933 6.79 18.77 -3.12
CA THR A 933 5.68 18.13 -2.41
C THR A 933 4.39 18.93 -2.56
N VAL A 934 3.39 18.37 -3.26
CA VAL A 934 2.06 18.98 -3.42
C VAL A 934 1.09 18.37 -2.40
N ARG A 935 0.43 19.24 -1.61
CA ARG A 935 -0.58 18.84 -0.62
C ARG A 935 -1.90 19.55 -0.92
N VAL A 936 -3.00 18.79 -0.91
CA VAL A 936 -4.34 19.31 -1.20
C VAL A 936 -5.20 19.23 0.04
N TYR A 937 -5.83 20.34 0.42
CA TYR A 937 -6.59 20.51 1.65
C TYR A 937 -8.04 20.93 1.37
N VAL A 938 -8.94 20.51 2.24
CA VAL A 938 -10.32 20.98 2.34
C VAL A 938 -10.56 21.38 3.79
N LYS A 939 -10.94 22.64 4.05
CA LYS A 939 -11.14 23.17 5.42
C LYS A 939 -9.98 22.78 6.37
N ASP A 940 -8.74 23.02 5.94
CA ASP A 940 -7.49 22.68 6.66
C ASP A 940 -7.22 21.18 6.92
N ARG A 941 -7.97 20.27 6.28
CA ARG A 941 -7.72 18.83 6.34
C ARG A 941 -7.19 18.31 5.01
N PRO A 942 -6.09 17.53 4.99
CA PRO A 942 -5.55 16.97 3.76
C PRO A 942 -6.50 15.89 3.20
N VAL A 943 -6.67 15.85 1.89
CA VAL A 943 -7.58 14.91 1.19
C VAL A 943 -6.85 14.15 0.09
N LYS A 944 -7.35 12.95 -0.23
CA LYS A 944 -6.80 12.11 -1.30
C LYS A 944 -7.29 12.57 -2.67
N VAL A 945 -6.36 12.79 -3.59
CA VAL A 945 -6.62 13.25 -4.97
C VAL A 945 -5.58 12.67 -5.93
N GLU A 946 -5.86 12.70 -7.23
CA GLU A 946 -4.81 12.52 -8.25
C GLU A 946 -4.25 13.88 -8.65
N VAL A 947 -2.93 13.93 -8.85
CA VAL A 947 -2.23 15.13 -9.29
C VAL A 947 -1.40 14.79 -10.51
N ALA A 948 -1.49 15.64 -11.52
CA ALA A 948 -0.67 15.60 -12.72
C ALA A 948 0.19 16.87 -12.76
N MET A 949 1.50 16.70 -12.96
CA MET A 949 2.51 17.75 -12.98
C MET A 949 3.30 17.66 -14.27
N SER A 950 3.56 18.80 -14.89
CA SER A 950 4.45 18.90 -16.03
C SER A 950 5.66 19.73 -15.67
N SER A 951 6.84 19.28 -16.07
CA SER A 951 8.09 20.01 -15.95
C SER A 951 8.71 20.24 -17.33
N ALA A 952 9.87 20.91 -17.38
CA ALA A 952 10.63 21.01 -18.62
C ALA A 952 11.16 19.66 -19.14
N GLU A 953 11.25 18.63 -18.28
CA GLU A 953 12.02 17.41 -18.51
C GLU A 953 11.14 16.15 -18.60
N ALA A 954 10.00 16.12 -17.89
CA ALA A 954 9.04 15.02 -17.91
C ALA A 954 7.65 15.43 -17.35
N ASP A 955 6.63 14.63 -17.67
CA ASP A 955 5.29 14.69 -17.10
C ASP A 955 5.10 13.58 -16.04
N TYR A 956 4.51 13.94 -14.90
CA TYR A 956 4.29 13.06 -13.76
C TYR A 956 2.81 12.99 -13.43
N ARG A 957 2.28 11.79 -13.26
CA ARG A 957 0.91 11.56 -12.76
C ARG A 957 0.98 10.62 -11.58
N ALA A 958 0.42 11.03 -10.44
CA ALA A 958 0.46 10.25 -9.21
C ALA A 958 -0.85 10.38 -8.42
N GLU A 959 -1.26 9.28 -7.79
CA GLU A 959 -2.35 9.23 -6.81
C GLU A 959 -1.78 9.38 -5.41
N SER A 960 -2.40 10.20 -4.56
CA SER A 960 -2.03 10.26 -3.14
C SER A 960 -2.20 8.88 -2.48
N GLY A 961 -1.10 8.25 -2.08
CA GLY A 961 -1.08 6.97 -1.37
C GLY A 961 -0.76 5.71 -2.20
N LYS A 962 -0.38 5.81 -3.48
CA LYS A 962 0.07 4.64 -4.29
C LYS A 962 1.45 4.75 -4.95
N GLY A 963 2.25 5.78 -4.65
CA GLY A 963 3.65 5.81 -5.09
C GLY A 963 4.41 7.09 -4.72
N PHE A 964 5.69 6.90 -4.36
CA PHE A 964 6.72 7.86 -3.92
C PHE A 964 6.59 8.43 -2.48
N SER A 965 7.48 7.90 -1.62
CA SER A 965 7.80 8.19 -0.21
C SER A 965 6.72 7.98 0.87
N LEU A 966 7.12 7.22 1.91
CA LEU A 966 6.35 6.83 3.11
C LEU A 966 6.17 7.96 4.14
N ALA A 967 6.45 9.22 3.79
CA ALA A 967 6.57 10.28 4.79
C ALA A 967 5.21 10.76 5.34
N GLU A 968 4.16 10.89 4.53
CA GLU A 968 2.83 11.36 5.01
C GLU A 968 1.65 10.80 4.17
N PRO A 969 0.57 10.29 4.79
CA PRO A 969 -0.47 9.49 4.11
C PRO A 969 -1.38 10.22 3.09
N ASN A 970 -1.23 11.53 2.87
CA ASN A 970 -2.08 12.32 1.97
C ASN A 970 -1.31 13.42 1.20
N SER A 971 -0.08 13.10 0.75
CA SER A 971 0.76 14.01 -0.05
C SER A 971 1.18 13.36 -1.37
N VAL A 972 1.53 14.18 -2.37
CA VAL A 972 2.11 13.73 -3.64
C VAL A 972 3.49 14.38 -3.81
N THR A 973 4.53 13.54 -3.88
CA THR A 973 5.92 13.99 -4.03
C THR A 973 6.45 13.54 -5.39
N ALA A 974 7.03 14.47 -6.15
CA ALA A 974 7.68 14.16 -7.43
C ALA A 974 9.08 14.77 -7.51
N PRO A 975 10.00 14.15 -8.30
CA PRO A 975 11.37 14.63 -8.51
C PRO A 975 11.44 15.83 -9.46
N ILE A 976 10.67 16.87 -9.15
CA ILE A 976 10.69 18.14 -9.86
C ILE A 976 11.48 19.12 -8.99
N ALA A 977 12.63 19.57 -9.49
CA ALA A 977 13.43 20.58 -8.79
C ALA A 977 12.61 21.88 -8.62
N PRO A 978 12.79 22.61 -7.50
CA PRO A 978 12.14 23.91 -7.29
C PRO A 978 12.33 24.83 -8.49
N GLY A 979 11.21 25.32 -9.05
CA GLY A 979 11.21 26.29 -10.15
C GLY A 979 11.13 25.68 -11.54
N LYS A 980 11.11 24.34 -11.66
CA LYS A 980 10.94 23.64 -12.95
C LYS A 980 9.50 23.23 -13.26
N LEU A 981 8.56 23.40 -12.33
CA LEU A 981 7.15 23.08 -12.53
C LEU A 981 6.52 24.05 -13.54
N LYS A 982 6.05 23.53 -14.67
CA LYS A 982 5.44 24.31 -15.75
C LYS A 982 3.92 24.32 -15.67
N ALA A 983 3.33 23.19 -15.34
CA ALA A 983 1.88 23.05 -15.20
C ALA A 983 1.55 22.07 -14.08
N LEU A 984 0.42 22.33 -13.42
CA LEU A 984 -0.10 21.50 -12.35
C LEU A 984 -1.60 21.35 -12.56
N SER A 985 -2.09 20.11 -12.53
CA SER A 985 -3.51 19.79 -12.61
C SER A 985 -3.90 18.82 -11.50
N VAL A 986 -5.11 18.97 -10.99
CA VAL A 986 -5.67 18.11 -9.94
C VAL A 986 -6.96 17.46 -10.45
N PHE A 987 -7.12 16.16 -10.23
CA PHE A 987 -8.32 15.42 -10.56
C PHE A 987 -9.34 15.52 -9.43
N LEU A 988 -10.54 16.00 -9.76
CA LEU A 988 -11.63 16.17 -8.79
C LEU A 988 -12.84 15.33 -9.20
N PRO A 989 -13.24 14.33 -8.39
CA PRO A 989 -14.50 13.62 -8.60
C PRO A 989 -15.66 14.49 -8.12
N LEU A 990 -16.48 14.99 -9.06
CA LEU A 990 -17.67 15.79 -8.77
C LEU A 990 -18.95 15.00 -9.09
N PRO A 991 -20.09 15.28 -8.42
CA PRO A 991 -21.38 14.69 -8.75
C PRO A 991 -21.83 14.94 -10.20
N SER A 992 -21.32 16.00 -10.84
CA SER A 992 -21.58 16.37 -12.25
C SER A 992 -20.64 15.70 -13.26
N GLY A 993 -19.73 14.82 -12.80
CA GLY A 993 -18.76 14.10 -13.63
C GLY A 993 -17.31 14.42 -13.27
N GLU A 994 -16.43 13.47 -13.52
CA GLU A 994 -15.00 13.52 -13.22
C GLU A 994 -14.22 14.43 -14.19
N ARG A 995 -13.44 15.39 -13.69
CA ARG A 995 -12.62 16.29 -14.52
C ARG A 995 -11.29 16.69 -13.88
N TRP A 996 -10.31 16.99 -14.73
CA TRP A 996 -9.04 17.61 -14.36
C TRP A 996 -9.18 19.13 -14.31
N HIS A 997 -8.61 19.74 -13.27
CA HIS A 997 -8.57 21.19 -13.09
C HIS A 997 -7.13 21.69 -13.11
N ALA A 998 -6.82 22.60 -14.03
CA ALA A 998 -5.54 23.28 -14.07
C ALA A 998 -5.41 24.25 -12.90
N VAL A 999 -4.25 24.25 -12.26
CA VAL A 999 -3.89 25.11 -11.13
C VAL A 999 -2.97 26.21 -11.65
N ASP A 1000 -3.34 27.47 -11.45
CA ASP A 1000 -2.44 28.58 -11.77
C ASP A 1000 -1.32 28.65 -10.72
N ILE A 1001 -0.11 28.36 -11.18
CA ILE A 1001 1.11 28.33 -10.38
C ILE A 1001 2.07 29.46 -10.74
N ALA A 1002 1.70 30.33 -11.69
CA ALA A 1002 2.61 31.36 -12.21
C ALA A 1002 2.96 32.43 -11.17
N ALA A 1003 2.13 32.59 -10.13
CA ALA A 1003 2.33 33.56 -9.05
C ALA A 1003 3.00 32.97 -7.79
N LEU A 1004 3.35 31.67 -7.79
CA LEU A 1004 4.00 31.01 -6.65
C LEU A 1004 5.52 31.26 -6.65
N ASP A 1005 6.12 31.22 -5.46
CA ASP A 1005 7.58 31.28 -5.32
C ASP A 1005 8.22 30.08 -6.04
N PRO A 1006 9.05 30.28 -7.08
CA PRO A 1006 9.70 29.19 -7.79
C PRO A 1006 10.67 28.41 -6.89
N ALA A 1007 11.15 28.98 -5.78
CA ALA A 1007 12.00 28.25 -4.84
C ALA A 1007 11.22 27.36 -3.86
N ALA A 1008 9.88 27.37 -3.93
CA ALA A 1008 9.03 26.61 -3.03
C ALA A 1008 9.27 25.11 -3.17
N ARG A 1009 9.48 24.44 -2.03
CA ARG A 1009 9.63 22.98 -1.94
C ARG A 1009 8.32 22.27 -1.62
N SER A 1010 7.30 23.02 -1.19
CA SER A 1010 5.95 22.50 -1.04
C SER A 1010 4.89 23.47 -1.57
N ILE A 1011 3.90 22.93 -2.28
CA ILE A 1011 2.72 23.65 -2.76
C ILE A 1011 1.50 23.13 -2.01
N ARG A 1012 0.79 24.05 -1.36
CA ARG A 1012 -0.50 23.80 -0.72
C ARG A 1012 -1.63 24.30 -1.61
N ILE A 1013 -2.60 23.44 -1.90
CA ILE A 1013 -3.81 23.77 -2.64
C ILE A 1013 -5.00 23.62 -1.69
N ASP A 1014 -5.73 24.70 -1.47
CA ASP A 1014 -6.96 24.69 -0.67
C ASP A 1014 -8.17 24.61 -1.61
N LEU A 1015 -9.00 23.59 -1.44
CA LEU A 1015 -10.27 23.41 -2.15
C LEU A 1015 -11.42 23.96 -1.30
N ALA A 1016 -12.27 24.78 -1.91
CA ALA A 1016 -13.55 25.15 -1.32
C ALA A 1016 -14.60 24.11 -1.72
N LEU A 1017 -14.82 23.12 -0.86
CA LEU A 1017 -15.99 22.27 -0.96
C LEU A 1017 -17.15 22.95 -0.19
N PRO A 1018 -18.29 23.26 -0.85
CA PRO A 1018 -19.48 23.63 -0.10
C PRO A 1018 -19.93 22.44 0.75
N GLU A 1019 -20.47 22.74 1.93
CA GLU A 1019 -20.91 21.76 2.94
C GLU A 1019 -21.98 20.77 2.42
N SER A 1020 -22.54 21.05 1.23
CA SER A 1020 -23.53 20.26 0.50
C SER A 1020 -22.95 19.15 -0.38
N ALA A 1021 -21.64 19.13 -0.69
CA ALA A 1021 -21.07 18.19 -1.68
C ALA A 1021 -21.02 16.71 -1.24
N SER A 1022 -21.17 16.41 0.05
CA SER A 1022 -21.22 15.04 0.59
C SER A 1022 -22.63 14.47 0.72
N ARG A 1023 -23.64 15.15 0.17
CA ARG A 1023 -25.06 14.82 0.36
C ARG A 1023 -25.73 14.67 -1.00
N SER A 1024 -26.37 13.53 -1.24
CA SER A 1024 -27.15 13.33 -2.46
C SER A 1024 -28.48 14.09 -2.35
N PRO A 1025 -28.95 14.76 -3.42
CA PRO A 1025 -30.28 15.35 -3.40
C PRO A 1025 -31.30 14.21 -3.29
N LEU A 1026 -32.16 14.28 -2.28
CA LEU A 1026 -33.20 13.29 -2.01
C LEU A 1026 -34.57 13.94 -2.16
N HIS A 1027 -35.34 13.42 -3.12
CA HIS A 1027 -36.77 13.64 -3.22
C HIS A 1027 -37.47 12.29 -3.06
N MET A 1028 -38.13 12.06 -1.93
CA MET A 1028 -38.79 10.79 -1.63
C MET A 1028 -40.21 11.00 -1.12
N MET A 1029 -41.16 10.21 -1.63
CA MET A 1029 -42.55 10.21 -1.18
C MET A 1029 -42.88 8.89 -0.47
N LEU A 1030 -43.18 8.95 0.82
CA LEU A 1030 -43.59 7.81 1.63
C LEU A 1030 -45.10 7.89 1.92
N VAL A 1031 -45.78 6.76 1.99
CA VAL A 1031 -47.17 6.61 2.39
C VAL A 1031 -47.21 6.04 3.81
N GLN A 1032 -48.02 6.66 4.67
CA GLN A 1032 -48.18 6.17 6.04
C GLN A 1032 -49.20 5.03 6.09
N GLY A 1033 -48.78 3.86 6.54
CA GLY A 1033 -49.64 2.70 6.80
C GLY A 1033 -50.48 2.87 8.06
N GLU A 1034 -51.53 2.06 8.20
CA GLU A 1034 -52.44 2.09 9.36
C GLU A 1034 -51.74 1.76 10.69
N ASP A 1035 -50.61 1.07 10.63
CA ASP A 1035 -49.75 0.69 11.75
C ASP A 1035 -48.71 1.76 12.12
N GLY A 1036 -48.66 2.88 11.38
CA GLY A 1036 -47.70 3.97 11.58
C GLY A 1036 -46.35 3.76 10.89
N ALA A 1037 -46.16 2.68 10.13
CA ALA A 1037 -45.00 2.48 9.27
C ALA A 1037 -45.06 3.39 8.03
N LEU A 1038 -43.90 3.73 7.47
CA LEU A 1038 -43.78 4.51 6.24
C LEU A 1038 -43.32 3.60 5.10
N VAL A 1039 -44.06 3.59 4.00
CA VAL A 1039 -43.77 2.74 2.83
C VAL A 1039 -43.54 3.61 1.59
N ASP A 1040 -42.54 3.30 0.78
CA ASP A 1040 -42.33 4.00 -0.50
C ASP A 1040 -43.58 3.92 -1.39
N GLY A 1041 -44.15 5.10 -1.69
CA GLY A 1041 -45.42 5.23 -2.39
C GLY A 1041 -45.39 4.87 -3.87
N GLU A 1042 -44.20 4.84 -4.51
CA GLU A 1042 -44.08 4.47 -5.93
C GLU A 1042 -43.75 2.99 -6.14
N ARG A 1043 -43.02 2.37 -5.22
CA ARG A 1043 -42.43 1.02 -5.43
C ARG A 1043 -42.83 -0.03 -4.40
N GLY A 1044 -43.38 0.35 -3.24
CA GLY A 1044 -43.87 -0.57 -2.21
C GLY A 1044 -42.83 -1.50 -1.55
N ARG A 1045 -41.54 -1.39 -1.91
CA ARG A 1045 -40.47 -2.31 -1.49
C ARG A 1045 -39.75 -1.89 -0.21
N LEU A 1046 -39.75 -0.60 0.14
CA LEU A 1046 -39.09 -0.08 1.33
C LEU A 1046 -40.13 0.22 2.41
N ARG A 1047 -39.97 -0.38 3.60
CA ARG A 1047 -40.85 -0.16 4.76
C ARG A 1047 -40.02 0.26 5.97
N TYR A 1048 -40.30 1.45 6.48
CA TYR A 1048 -39.68 2.01 7.68
C TYR A 1048 -40.64 1.89 8.87
N VAL A 1049 -40.17 1.27 9.96
CA VAL A 1049 -40.95 1.06 11.17
C VAL A 1049 -40.41 1.95 12.28
N LYS A 1050 -41.31 2.65 12.96
CA LYS A 1050 -40.97 3.54 14.07
C LYS A 1050 -40.52 2.73 15.29
N GLN A 1051 -39.39 3.09 15.89
CA GLN A 1051 -38.94 2.52 17.16
C GLN A 1051 -39.68 3.11 18.35
#